data_AF-A0A7Y6XAY5-F1
#
_entry.id   AF-A0A7Y6XAY5-F1
#
_cell.length_a   1.000
_cell.length_b   1.000
_cell.length_c   1.000
_cell.angle_alpha   90.00
_cell.angle_beta   90.00
_cell.angle_gamma   90.00
#
_symmetry.space_group_name_H-M   'P 1'
#
loop_
_entity.id
_entity.type
_entity.pdbx_description
1 polymer ?
#
loop_
_entity_poly.entity_id
_entity_poly.type
_entity_poly.pdbx_seq_one_letter_code
_entity_poly.pdbx_strand_id
1 'polypeptide(L)'
;MSISQPPPTESAAHEHFKLYFFAAVSRVLAQGASLCGGEDSLLARFPFLEAYRTELTELGIDPLEVSSGAGPWAEAISAWEEDVTEHLPLRALRRAALLDHDTLTLLLAVGMVEEDARFGALFASLQGTPTLHRPTLGLLNAGWRGDEDRGETRGRLRRLMELGLVEVTDREAPRSEWALHVPGAVWDALRGEAPDKPTPWMKHHPLERLEQDEPLIIPESLRDALERLPTLLGTDEVRALVLRGPRHNGRRTLLRSVARSLGRGVLEVDGLQKGEDARWRVVGPLATLLHAMPVAVTDPPPGEAAEIPALEGLDGPLGVVLGRLGGVTGDGVDRALTLDVAMPGPDERALHWERGLAGRACPALETLSTGFRLTRGHLRRAARLAQAHAALAGRERIEPPDVREATRALNRQALDTLAVRVTTPGDWSQLSVASETLRELRLLETRCRHRERMGAAMGVALARQLTAGVRALFQGPSGTGKTLAARLVSAALGLDVYRVELSSVVNKYIGETEKNLARIFALAEELDVVLLFDEGDALFARRTGVGSSTDRYANLETNYLLQRIESYEGILIVTTNASDAIDTAFQRRMDVVVDFRSPDASERWTLWQLHLPPAHAVDSQLLREVAARCQLSGGQIRNAVLHASLLALEEQAPLGSAHLEAGVTREYRKSGDVCPLRRATTQSLRG
;
A
#
# COMPACT_ATOMS: atom_id res chain seq x y z
N MET A 1 1.31 -48.55 26.52
CA MET A 1 2.61 -47.95 26.14
C MET A 1 2.76 -46.66 26.96
N SER A 2 3.78 -46.54 27.82
CA SER A 2 4.01 -45.33 28.61
C SER A 2 5.28 -44.67 28.08
N ILE A 3 5.12 -43.58 27.33
CA ILE A 3 6.25 -42.80 26.79
C ILE A 3 6.91 -42.11 27.99
N SER A 4 8.18 -42.41 28.25
CA SER A 4 8.93 -41.74 29.32
C SER A 4 9.23 -40.30 28.92
N GLN A 5 9.10 -39.33 29.85
CA GLN A 5 9.45 -37.94 29.60
C GLN A 5 10.98 -37.79 29.42
N PRO A 6 11.47 -37.23 28.30
CA PRO A 6 12.89 -36.97 28.05
C PRO A 6 13.41 -35.69 28.76
N PRO A 7 14.73 -35.43 28.77
CA PRO A 7 15.35 -34.37 29.60
C PRO A 7 14.98 -32.91 29.20
N PRO A 8 15.11 -31.94 30.14
CA PRO A 8 14.38 -30.66 30.16
C PRO A 8 14.91 -29.53 29.26
N THR A 9 15.49 -29.84 28.10
CA THR A 9 16.17 -28.83 27.25
C THR A 9 15.48 -28.48 25.94
N GLU A 10 14.50 -29.26 25.48
CA GLU A 10 13.82 -29.05 24.20
C GLU A 10 12.40 -28.46 24.39
N SER A 11 11.92 -27.71 23.40
CA SER A 11 10.56 -27.14 23.40
C SER A 11 9.53 -28.27 23.25
N ALA A 12 8.39 -28.17 23.95
CA ALA A 12 7.29 -29.14 23.84
C ALA A 12 6.80 -29.32 22.38
N ALA A 13 6.88 -28.27 21.55
CA ALA A 13 6.54 -28.38 20.13
C ALA A 13 7.52 -29.27 19.35
N HIS A 14 8.82 -29.19 19.69
CA HIS A 14 9.85 -30.01 19.06
C HIS A 14 9.76 -31.48 19.51
N GLU A 15 9.47 -31.72 20.79
CA GLU A 15 9.20 -33.06 21.31
C GLU A 15 7.97 -33.68 20.64
N HIS A 16 6.90 -32.90 20.49
CA HIS A 16 5.68 -33.33 19.79
C HIS A 16 5.95 -33.70 18.33
N PHE A 17 6.77 -32.92 17.65
CA PHE A 17 7.26 -33.23 16.30
C PHE A 17 8.04 -34.56 16.28
N LYS A 18 8.98 -34.76 17.21
CA LYS A 18 9.76 -36.00 17.31
C LYS A 18 8.88 -37.23 17.48
N LEU A 19 7.83 -37.16 18.32
CA LEU A 19 6.90 -38.28 18.49
C LEU A 19 6.24 -38.71 17.17
N TYR A 20 5.74 -37.75 16.39
CA TYR A 20 5.17 -38.04 15.07
C TYR A 20 6.23 -38.46 14.05
N PHE A 21 7.43 -37.90 14.12
CA PHE A 21 8.55 -38.28 13.26
C PHE A 21 8.96 -39.74 13.51
N PHE A 22 9.09 -40.16 14.77
CA PHE A 22 9.38 -41.54 15.13
C PHE A 22 8.25 -42.50 14.75
N ALA A 23 6.99 -42.08 14.88
CA ALA A 23 5.87 -42.85 14.34
C ALA A 23 6.04 -43.08 12.82
N ALA A 24 6.45 -42.06 12.07
CA ALA A 24 6.71 -42.17 10.63
C ALA A 24 7.92 -43.07 10.34
N VAL A 25 9.01 -42.93 11.08
CA VAL A 25 10.20 -43.80 10.99
C VAL A 25 9.81 -45.27 11.20
N SER A 26 9.05 -45.58 12.25
CA SER A 26 8.64 -46.97 12.53
C SER A 26 7.83 -47.58 11.38
N ARG A 27 6.99 -46.78 10.72
CA ARG A 27 6.21 -47.20 9.55
C ARG A 27 7.11 -47.45 8.33
N VAL A 28 8.06 -46.55 8.07
CA VAL A 28 9.02 -46.70 6.97
C VAL A 28 9.93 -47.91 7.19
N LEU A 29 10.37 -48.15 8.43
CA LEU A 29 11.17 -49.34 8.79
C LEU A 29 10.39 -50.64 8.53
N ALA A 30 9.14 -50.72 9.00
CA ALA A 30 8.27 -51.88 8.79
C ALA A 30 8.08 -52.17 7.28
N GLN A 31 7.79 -51.13 6.51
CA GLN A 31 7.65 -51.23 5.05
C GLN A 31 8.96 -51.65 4.38
N GLY A 32 10.07 -51.03 4.76
CA GLY A 32 11.40 -51.34 4.23
C GLY A 32 11.81 -52.77 4.51
N ALA A 33 11.53 -53.29 5.71
CA ALA A 33 11.82 -54.66 6.10
C ALA A 33 10.99 -55.65 5.27
N SER A 34 9.70 -55.39 5.08
CA SER A 34 8.82 -56.19 4.21
C SER A 34 9.34 -56.26 2.77
N LEU A 35 9.80 -55.14 2.21
CA LEU A 35 10.34 -55.08 0.84
C LEU A 35 11.76 -55.65 0.70
N CYS A 36 12.59 -55.58 1.74
CA CYS A 36 13.98 -56.06 1.72
C CYS A 36 14.14 -57.53 2.18
N GLY A 37 13.04 -58.22 2.49
CA GLY A 37 13.05 -59.61 2.93
C GLY A 37 13.45 -59.81 4.40
N GLY A 38 13.27 -58.79 5.24
CA GLY A 38 13.56 -58.80 6.67
C GLY A 38 14.28 -57.55 7.15
N GLU A 39 14.21 -57.30 8.46
CA GLU A 39 14.83 -56.13 9.10
C GLU A 39 16.37 -56.16 9.00
N ASP A 40 17.00 -57.32 9.25
CA ASP A 40 18.47 -57.45 9.18
C ASP A 40 19.02 -57.10 7.78
N SER A 41 18.30 -57.48 6.73
CA SER A 41 18.63 -57.16 5.34
C SER A 41 18.52 -55.65 5.06
N LEU A 42 17.48 -55.01 5.61
CA LEU A 42 17.30 -53.57 5.53
C LEU A 42 18.44 -52.82 6.24
N LEU A 43 18.77 -53.21 7.47
CA LEU A 43 19.82 -52.59 8.28
C LEU A 43 21.21 -52.79 7.68
N ALA A 44 21.49 -53.96 7.11
CA ALA A 44 22.74 -54.22 6.39
C ALA A 44 22.89 -53.30 5.17
N ARG A 45 21.79 -53.01 4.47
CA ARG A 45 21.77 -52.13 3.29
C ARG A 45 21.78 -50.64 3.67
N PHE A 46 21.17 -50.28 4.80
CA PHE A 46 21.05 -48.91 5.29
C PHE A 46 21.43 -48.80 6.77
N PRO A 47 22.74 -48.83 7.11
CA PRO A 47 23.21 -48.91 8.50
C PRO A 47 22.79 -47.75 9.39
N PHE A 48 22.45 -46.60 8.80
CA PHE A 48 22.04 -45.41 9.56
C PHE A 48 20.73 -45.60 10.33
N LEU A 49 19.88 -46.53 9.90
CA LEU A 49 18.60 -46.85 10.54
C LEU A 49 18.77 -47.45 11.95
N GLU A 50 19.95 -47.99 12.26
CA GLU A 50 20.29 -48.52 13.58
C GLU A 50 20.22 -47.45 14.68
N ALA A 51 20.60 -46.21 14.36
CA ALA A 51 20.52 -45.09 15.29
C ALA A 51 19.07 -44.81 15.68
N TYR A 52 18.17 -44.71 14.70
CA TYR A 52 16.74 -44.50 14.95
C TYR A 52 16.09 -45.67 15.67
N ARG A 53 16.53 -46.91 15.40
CA ARG A 53 16.06 -48.10 16.14
C ARG A 53 16.45 -48.03 17.61
N THR A 54 17.67 -47.61 17.89
CA THR A 54 18.17 -47.44 19.26
C THR A 54 17.34 -46.40 20.00
N GLU A 55 17.10 -45.23 19.39
CA GLU A 55 16.27 -44.16 19.95
C GLU A 55 14.82 -44.60 20.20
N LEU A 56 14.21 -45.34 19.26
CA LEU A 56 12.87 -45.93 19.45
C LEU A 56 12.82 -46.90 20.64
N THR A 57 13.86 -47.70 20.83
CA THR A 57 13.95 -48.65 21.95
C THR A 57 14.10 -47.91 23.28
N GLU A 58 14.87 -46.83 23.31
CA GLU A 58 15.02 -45.96 24.49
C GLU A 58 13.71 -45.27 24.90
N LEU A 59 12.82 -45.00 23.94
CA LEU A 59 11.46 -44.49 24.18
C LEU A 59 10.48 -45.58 24.68
N GLY A 60 10.96 -46.80 24.91
CA GLY A 60 10.15 -47.92 25.43
C GLY A 60 9.27 -48.60 24.38
N ILE A 61 9.65 -48.50 23.11
CA ILE A 61 8.92 -49.09 21.97
C ILE A 61 9.60 -50.39 21.58
N ASP A 62 8.89 -51.51 21.67
CA ASP A 62 9.45 -52.82 21.34
C ASP A 62 9.71 -52.92 19.81
N PRO A 63 10.93 -53.23 19.37
CA PRO A 63 11.24 -53.49 17.96
C PRO A 63 10.33 -54.55 17.29
N LEU A 64 9.75 -55.48 18.06
CA LEU A 64 8.78 -56.46 17.54
C LEU A 64 7.41 -55.83 17.22
N GLU A 65 6.99 -54.78 17.92
CA GLU A 65 5.77 -54.02 17.59
C GLU A 65 5.96 -53.16 16.33
N VAL A 66 7.19 -52.68 16.08
CA VAL A 66 7.59 -51.95 14.87
C VAL A 66 7.37 -52.81 13.61
N SER A 67 7.52 -54.13 13.69
CA SER A 67 7.32 -55.04 12.55
C SER A 67 5.88 -55.09 12.01
N SER A 68 4.88 -54.68 12.80
CA SER A 68 3.48 -54.58 12.37
C SER A 68 3.11 -53.23 11.74
N GLY A 69 4.01 -52.24 11.82
CA GLY A 69 3.80 -50.86 11.38
C GLY A 69 2.80 -50.05 12.22
N ALA A 70 1.80 -50.68 12.83
CA ALA A 70 0.70 -50.03 13.55
C ALA A 70 0.81 -50.13 15.08
N GLY A 71 1.97 -49.76 15.64
CA GLY A 71 2.08 -49.59 17.10
C GLY A 71 1.07 -48.54 17.62
N PRO A 72 0.73 -48.51 18.93
CA PRO A 72 -0.32 -47.66 19.50
C PRO A 72 0.11 -46.17 19.62
N TRP A 73 0.79 -45.65 18.59
CA TRP A 73 1.27 -44.28 18.51
C TRP A 73 0.15 -43.24 18.67
N ALA A 74 -1.02 -43.47 18.07
CA ALA A 74 -2.14 -42.53 18.18
C ALA A 74 -2.61 -42.35 19.63
N GLU A 75 -2.73 -43.46 20.38
CA GLU A 75 -3.12 -43.44 21.80
C GLU A 75 -2.01 -42.82 22.66
N ALA A 76 -0.76 -43.20 22.41
CA ALA A 76 0.38 -42.71 23.18
C ALA A 76 0.64 -41.21 22.96
N ILE A 77 0.54 -40.73 21.72
CA ILE A 77 0.63 -39.30 21.39
C ILE A 77 -0.55 -38.55 22.01
N SER A 78 -1.77 -39.10 21.95
CA SER A 78 -2.94 -38.45 22.57
C SER A 78 -2.79 -38.33 24.09
N ALA A 79 -2.31 -39.37 24.76
CA ALA A 79 -2.05 -39.34 26.20
C ALA A 79 -0.97 -38.30 26.55
N TRP A 80 0.10 -38.22 25.76
CA TRP A 80 1.13 -37.19 25.94
C TRP A 80 0.59 -35.77 25.69
N GLU A 81 -0.27 -35.60 24.69
CA GLU A 81 -0.93 -34.31 24.39
C GLU A 81 -1.83 -33.83 25.55
N GLU A 82 -2.40 -34.71 26.37
CA GLU A 82 -3.29 -34.33 27.49
C GLU A 82 -2.56 -33.56 28.59
N ASP A 83 -1.29 -33.86 28.82
CA ASP A 83 -0.46 -33.23 29.86
C ASP A 83 0.11 -31.87 29.43
N VAL A 84 -0.03 -31.49 28.14
CA VAL A 84 0.57 -30.26 27.59
C VAL A 84 -0.49 -29.19 27.31
N THR A 85 -0.42 -28.09 28.05
CA THR A 85 -1.30 -26.93 27.89
C THR A 85 -0.84 -25.94 26.83
N GLU A 86 0.44 -25.98 26.46
CA GLU A 86 1.04 -25.09 25.46
C GLU A 86 0.51 -25.34 24.04
N HIS A 87 0.72 -24.38 23.14
CA HIS A 87 0.39 -24.57 21.73
C HIS A 87 1.29 -25.63 21.11
N LEU A 88 0.67 -26.66 20.55
CA LEU A 88 1.34 -27.76 19.87
C LEU A 88 0.98 -27.70 18.38
N PRO A 89 1.93 -27.41 17.47
CA PRO A 89 1.62 -27.17 16.05
C PRO A 89 0.83 -28.31 15.40
N LEU A 90 1.30 -29.54 15.54
CA LEU A 90 0.66 -30.72 14.94
C LEU A 90 -0.73 -30.98 15.52
N ARG A 91 -0.94 -30.77 16.83
CA ARG A 91 -2.25 -30.95 17.50
C ARG A 91 -3.24 -29.89 17.02
N ALA A 92 -2.80 -28.65 16.93
CA ALA A 92 -3.60 -27.54 16.43
C ALA A 92 -4.01 -27.79 14.98
N LEU A 93 -3.06 -28.16 14.11
CA LEU A 93 -3.33 -28.50 12.72
C LEU A 93 -4.30 -29.69 12.60
N ARG A 94 -4.10 -30.75 13.40
CA ARG A 94 -4.97 -31.93 13.45
C ARG A 94 -6.42 -31.54 13.71
N ARG A 95 -6.65 -30.70 14.72
CA ARG A 95 -8.00 -30.25 15.11
C ARG A 95 -8.59 -29.30 14.08
N ALA A 96 -7.83 -28.31 13.62
CA ALA A 96 -8.30 -27.27 12.70
C ALA A 96 -8.64 -27.82 11.31
N ALA A 97 -7.85 -28.77 10.82
CA ALA A 97 -8.01 -29.37 9.49
C ALA A 97 -8.74 -30.72 9.50
N LEU A 98 -9.25 -31.16 10.67
CA LEU A 98 -9.95 -32.43 10.88
C LEU A 98 -9.14 -33.65 10.40
N LEU A 99 -7.85 -33.70 10.73
CA LEU A 99 -6.95 -34.78 10.37
C LEU A 99 -6.91 -35.86 11.46
N ASP A 100 -6.60 -37.10 11.08
CA ASP A 100 -6.29 -38.17 12.02
C ASP A 100 -4.76 -38.25 12.27
N HIS A 101 -4.36 -39.05 13.26
CA HIS A 101 -2.94 -39.22 13.60
C HIS A 101 -2.15 -39.81 12.42
N ASP A 102 -2.72 -40.78 11.70
CA ASP A 102 -2.07 -41.41 10.54
C ASP A 102 -1.81 -40.41 9.40
N THR A 103 -2.69 -39.44 9.17
CA THR A 103 -2.50 -38.39 8.16
C THR A 103 -1.31 -37.51 8.51
N LEU A 104 -1.13 -37.17 9.79
CA LEU A 104 0.06 -36.44 10.22
C LEU A 104 1.31 -37.32 10.11
N THR A 105 1.25 -38.58 10.53
CA THR A 105 2.37 -39.51 10.35
C THR A 105 2.79 -39.64 8.88
N LEU A 106 1.83 -39.65 7.95
CA LEU A 106 2.08 -39.58 6.51
C LEU A 106 2.76 -38.27 6.08
N LEU A 107 2.32 -37.13 6.62
CA LEU A 107 2.96 -35.83 6.37
C LEU A 107 4.44 -35.85 6.80
N LEU A 108 4.73 -36.41 7.98
CA LEU A 108 6.11 -36.56 8.46
C LEU A 108 6.91 -37.51 7.56
N ALA A 109 6.31 -38.61 7.10
CA ALA A 109 6.94 -39.54 6.17
C ALA A 109 7.35 -38.88 4.84
N VAL A 110 6.51 -37.98 4.31
CA VAL A 110 6.83 -37.19 3.10
C VAL A 110 8.05 -36.29 3.33
N GLY A 111 8.17 -35.68 4.50
CA GLY A 111 9.21 -34.71 4.83
C GLY A 111 10.49 -35.28 5.44
N MET A 112 10.61 -36.60 5.64
CA MET A 112 11.78 -37.20 6.32
C MET A 112 13.14 -36.83 5.71
N VAL A 113 13.18 -36.58 4.39
CA VAL A 113 14.40 -36.16 3.69
C VAL A 113 14.87 -34.77 4.11
N GLU A 114 13.95 -33.91 4.57
CA GLU A 114 14.25 -32.58 5.09
C GLU A 114 14.90 -32.66 6.49
N GLU A 115 14.67 -33.74 7.24
CA GLU A 115 15.34 -34.01 8.53
C GLU A 115 16.69 -34.71 8.33
N ASP A 116 16.71 -35.76 7.51
CA ASP A 116 17.88 -36.58 7.28
C ASP A 116 17.93 -37.04 5.82
N ALA A 117 18.88 -36.47 5.08
CA ALA A 117 19.09 -36.73 3.66
C ALA A 117 19.33 -38.22 3.33
N ARG A 118 19.75 -39.05 4.30
CA ARG A 118 19.96 -40.49 4.12
C ARG A 118 18.66 -41.23 3.81
N PHE A 119 17.50 -40.74 4.27
CA PHE A 119 16.20 -41.27 3.86
C PHE A 119 15.95 -41.12 2.35
N GLY A 120 16.58 -40.15 1.68
CA GLY A 120 16.46 -40.02 0.24
C GLY A 120 17.10 -41.17 -0.54
N ALA A 121 18.19 -41.75 -0.02
CA ALA A 121 18.78 -42.96 -0.60
C ALA A 121 17.91 -44.20 -0.34
N LEU A 122 17.27 -44.27 0.84
CA LEU A 122 16.31 -45.31 1.18
C LEU A 122 15.11 -45.28 0.23
N PHE A 123 14.45 -44.12 0.08
CA PHE A 123 13.28 -43.99 -0.79
C PHE A 123 13.59 -44.31 -2.25
N ALA A 124 14.70 -43.79 -2.78
CA ALA A 124 15.15 -44.08 -4.15
C ALA A 124 15.30 -45.60 -4.39
N SER A 125 15.81 -46.32 -3.38
CA SER A 125 15.94 -47.77 -3.41
C SER A 125 14.60 -48.50 -3.32
N LEU A 126 13.73 -48.12 -2.38
CA LEU A 126 12.45 -48.81 -2.14
C LEU A 126 11.47 -48.66 -3.31
N GLN A 127 11.46 -47.51 -3.98
CA GLN A 127 10.59 -47.26 -5.13
C GLN A 127 11.20 -47.67 -6.48
N GLY A 128 12.46 -48.13 -6.50
CA GLY A 128 13.13 -48.58 -7.71
C GLY A 128 13.50 -47.47 -8.69
N THR A 129 13.61 -46.21 -8.22
CA THR A 129 13.93 -45.04 -9.05
C THR A 129 15.15 -44.30 -8.47
N PRO A 130 16.38 -44.64 -8.91
CA PRO A 130 17.62 -44.15 -8.29
C PRO A 130 17.82 -42.64 -8.31
N THR A 131 17.24 -41.95 -9.29
CA THR A 131 17.35 -40.48 -9.46
C THR A 131 16.34 -39.71 -8.61
N LEU A 132 15.36 -40.40 -8.02
CA LEU A 132 14.29 -39.76 -7.28
C LEU A 132 14.44 -40.04 -5.79
N HIS A 133 14.96 -39.05 -5.06
CA HIS A 133 15.23 -39.13 -3.62
C HIS A 133 14.03 -38.74 -2.75
N ARG A 134 12.93 -38.32 -3.34
CA ARG A 134 11.70 -38.00 -2.62
C ARG A 134 10.73 -39.19 -2.68
N PRO A 135 9.94 -39.44 -1.63
CA PRO A 135 8.99 -40.54 -1.64
C PRO A 135 7.91 -40.25 -2.69
N THR A 136 7.60 -41.27 -3.49
CA THR A 136 6.49 -41.19 -4.45
C THR A 136 5.15 -41.45 -3.78
N LEU A 137 4.07 -40.92 -4.36
CA LEU A 137 2.70 -41.23 -3.96
C LEU A 137 2.46 -42.75 -3.95
N GLY A 138 3.00 -43.47 -4.93
CA GLY A 138 2.90 -44.93 -5.05
C GLY A 138 3.57 -45.66 -3.89
N LEU A 139 4.80 -45.26 -3.52
CA LEU A 139 5.55 -45.83 -2.41
C LEU A 139 4.78 -45.67 -1.08
N LEU A 140 4.34 -44.45 -0.77
CA LEU A 140 3.62 -44.15 0.47
C LEU A 140 2.26 -44.86 0.51
N ASN A 141 1.54 -44.86 -0.61
CA ASN A 141 0.28 -45.58 -0.72
C ASN A 141 0.45 -47.10 -0.58
N ALA A 142 1.56 -47.69 -1.02
CA ALA A 142 1.82 -49.11 -0.78
C ALA A 142 2.20 -49.40 0.68
N GLY A 143 2.88 -48.47 1.34
CA GLY A 143 3.36 -48.62 2.73
C GLY A 143 2.35 -48.38 3.82
N TRP A 144 1.39 -47.49 3.59
CA TRP A 144 0.38 -47.10 4.58
C TRP A 144 -0.98 -47.79 4.39
N ARG A 145 -1.14 -48.59 3.32
CA ARG A 145 -2.32 -49.43 3.14
C ARG A 145 -2.34 -50.54 4.19
N GLY A 146 -3.35 -50.53 5.05
CA GLY A 146 -3.71 -51.72 5.83
C GLY A 146 -4.41 -52.78 4.95
N ASP A 147 -4.55 -54.00 5.48
CA ASP A 147 -5.21 -55.12 4.77
C ASP A 147 -6.67 -54.80 4.37
N GLU A 148 -7.34 -53.90 5.11
CA GLU A 148 -8.70 -53.45 4.85
C GLU A 148 -8.80 -52.11 4.10
N ASP A 149 -7.68 -51.47 3.72
CA ASP A 149 -7.67 -50.13 3.10
C ASP A 149 -8.32 -50.12 1.71
N ARG A 150 -9.49 -49.45 1.60
CA ARG A 150 -10.25 -49.29 0.35
C ARG A 150 -9.95 -48.00 -0.42
N GLY A 151 -8.90 -47.27 -0.05
CA GLY A 151 -8.48 -46.00 -0.65
C GLY A 151 -8.28 -44.84 0.34
N GLU A 152 -8.30 -45.11 1.64
CA GLU A 152 -8.15 -44.15 2.73
C GLU A 152 -6.79 -43.46 2.68
N THR A 153 -5.69 -44.20 2.49
CA THR A 153 -4.34 -43.62 2.37
C THR A 153 -4.24 -42.61 1.22
N ARG A 154 -4.90 -42.90 0.09
CA ARG A 154 -5.00 -41.94 -1.04
C ARG A 154 -5.84 -40.73 -0.69
N GLY A 155 -6.89 -40.90 0.10
CA GLY A 155 -7.71 -39.80 0.64
C GLY A 155 -6.89 -38.88 1.55
N ARG A 156 -6.11 -39.45 2.48
CA ARG A 156 -5.22 -38.73 3.40
C ARG A 156 -4.15 -37.91 2.65
N LEU A 157 -3.43 -38.54 1.70
CA LEU A 157 -2.44 -37.83 0.88
C LEU A 157 -3.06 -36.71 0.03
N ARG A 158 -4.25 -36.96 -0.54
CA ARG A 158 -4.98 -35.93 -1.28
C ARG A 158 -5.36 -34.76 -0.36
N ARG A 159 -5.82 -35.05 0.85
CA ARG A 159 -6.17 -34.02 1.85
C ARG A 159 -4.98 -33.14 2.20
N LEU A 160 -3.80 -33.73 2.40
CA LEU A 160 -2.56 -32.97 2.62
C LEU A 160 -2.20 -32.07 1.43
N MET A 161 -2.41 -32.53 0.21
CA MET A 161 -2.19 -31.74 -1.01
C MET A 161 -3.23 -30.61 -1.20
N GLU A 162 -4.49 -30.86 -0.82
CA GLU A 162 -5.56 -29.84 -0.84
C GLU A 162 -5.28 -28.71 0.15
N LEU A 163 -4.71 -29.04 1.32
CA LEU A 163 -4.25 -28.08 2.34
C LEU A 163 -2.91 -27.41 1.98
N GLY A 164 -2.26 -27.78 0.89
CA GLY A 164 -0.93 -27.24 0.53
C GLY A 164 0.19 -27.62 1.51
N LEU A 165 -0.03 -28.62 2.37
CA LEU A 165 0.99 -29.18 3.27
C LEU A 165 1.97 -30.09 2.52
N VAL A 166 1.52 -30.66 1.39
CA VAL A 166 2.33 -31.49 0.49
C VAL A 166 2.18 -30.99 -0.94
N GLU A 167 3.30 -30.86 -1.63
CA GLU A 167 3.38 -30.47 -3.04
C GLU A 167 3.95 -31.60 -3.89
N VAL A 168 3.59 -31.58 -5.18
CA VAL A 168 4.07 -32.55 -6.18
C VAL A 168 5.12 -31.86 -7.04
N THR A 169 6.34 -32.38 -7.04
CA THR A 169 7.45 -31.81 -7.82
C THR A 169 7.29 -32.08 -9.32
N ASP A 170 6.78 -33.25 -9.68
CA ASP A 170 6.59 -33.68 -11.08
C ASP A 170 5.14 -34.09 -11.33
N ARG A 171 4.38 -33.18 -11.94
CA ARG A 171 2.96 -33.42 -12.29
C ARG A 171 2.77 -34.06 -13.67
N GLU A 172 3.83 -34.17 -14.47
CA GLU A 172 3.77 -34.77 -15.80
C GLU A 172 3.90 -36.30 -15.73
N ALA A 173 4.57 -36.81 -14.69
CA ALA A 173 4.65 -38.23 -14.40
C ALA A 173 3.27 -38.87 -14.09
N PRO A 174 3.14 -40.21 -14.24
CA PRO A 174 1.98 -40.95 -13.74
C PRO A 174 1.73 -40.67 -12.26
N ARG A 175 0.45 -40.67 -11.84
CA ARG A 175 0.07 -40.33 -10.45
C ARG A 175 0.79 -41.14 -9.37
N SER A 176 1.13 -42.39 -9.65
CA SER A 176 1.88 -43.25 -8.74
C SER A 176 3.35 -42.84 -8.59
N GLU A 177 3.91 -42.16 -9.58
CA GLU A 177 5.30 -41.70 -9.64
C GLU A 177 5.46 -40.25 -9.20
N TRP A 178 4.36 -39.57 -8.86
CA TRP A 178 4.40 -38.22 -8.31
C TRP A 178 5.28 -38.17 -7.07
N ALA A 179 6.42 -37.48 -7.21
CA ALA A 179 7.32 -37.16 -6.12
C ALA A 179 6.70 -36.12 -5.20
N LEU A 180 6.62 -36.45 -3.90
CA LEU A 180 6.00 -35.58 -2.91
C LEU A 180 7.07 -34.87 -2.07
N HIS A 181 6.80 -33.62 -1.69
CA HIS A 181 7.58 -32.91 -0.69
C HIS A 181 6.72 -32.05 0.21
N VAL A 182 7.23 -31.76 1.41
CA VAL A 182 6.70 -30.74 2.29
C VAL A 182 7.40 -29.41 1.97
N PRO A 183 6.68 -28.27 1.82
CA PRO A 183 7.31 -26.97 1.67
C PRO A 183 8.15 -26.62 2.92
N GLY A 184 9.33 -26.03 2.74
CA GLY A 184 10.26 -25.74 3.86
C GLY A 184 9.62 -24.94 5.00
N ALA A 185 8.86 -23.89 4.67
CA ALA A 185 8.11 -23.10 5.65
C ALA A 185 7.12 -23.91 6.51
N VAL A 186 6.51 -24.94 5.91
CA VAL A 186 5.61 -25.85 6.62
C VAL A 186 6.43 -26.77 7.51
N TRP A 187 7.54 -27.32 7.01
CA TRP A 187 8.43 -28.20 7.78
C TRP A 187 9.00 -27.52 9.02
N ASP A 188 9.51 -26.29 8.87
CA ASP A 188 10.01 -25.47 9.99
C ASP A 188 8.90 -25.28 11.04
N ALA A 189 7.69 -24.92 10.61
CA ALA A 189 6.56 -24.72 11.51
C ALA A 189 6.09 -26.01 12.22
N LEU A 190 6.20 -27.18 11.57
CA LEU A 190 5.91 -28.48 12.20
C LEU A 190 6.90 -28.76 13.34
N ARG A 191 8.18 -28.36 13.20
CA ARG A 191 9.22 -28.48 14.24
C ARG A 191 9.06 -27.49 15.39
N GLY A 192 8.10 -26.57 15.29
CA GLY A 192 7.95 -25.44 16.22
C GLY A 192 8.89 -24.27 15.93
N GLU A 193 9.53 -24.25 14.76
CA GLU A 193 10.36 -23.14 14.30
C GLU A 193 9.50 -22.10 13.58
N ALA A 194 9.80 -20.82 13.78
CA ALA A 194 8.93 -19.73 13.33
C ALA A 194 9.71 -18.63 12.59
N PRO A 195 10.15 -18.87 11.35
CA PRO A 195 10.96 -17.91 10.60
C PRO A 195 10.19 -16.61 10.33
N ASP A 196 10.88 -15.47 10.44
CA ASP A 196 10.31 -14.13 10.20
C ASP A 196 9.72 -13.96 8.79
N LYS A 197 10.26 -14.69 7.82
CA LYS A 197 9.83 -14.70 6.42
C LYS A 197 9.77 -16.13 5.94
N PRO A 198 8.66 -16.85 6.19
CA PRO A 198 8.52 -18.24 5.75
C PRO A 198 8.61 -18.35 4.22
N THR A 199 8.07 -17.37 3.49
CA THR A 199 8.17 -17.25 2.04
C THR A 199 8.35 -15.77 1.63
N PRO A 200 8.74 -15.46 0.38
CA PRO A 200 8.90 -14.07 -0.07
C PRO A 200 7.63 -13.20 0.01
N TRP A 201 6.45 -13.83 0.05
CA TRP A 201 5.14 -13.18 0.07
C TRP A 201 4.45 -13.29 1.45
N MET A 202 5.14 -13.83 2.46
CA MET A 202 4.67 -13.95 3.83
C MET A 202 5.64 -13.30 4.80
N LYS A 203 5.09 -12.70 5.86
CA LYS A 203 5.88 -12.18 6.97
C LYS A 203 5.26 -12.57 8.31
N HIS A 204 6.04 -13.28 9.12
CA HIS A 204 5.62 -13.70 10.44
C HIS A 204 6.06 -12.69 11.52
N HIS A 205 5.13 -12.38 12.41
CA HIS A 205 5.32 -11.55 13.58
C HIS A 205 4.89 -12.36 14.81
N PRO A 206 5.84 -13.00 15.52
CA PRO A 206 5.52 -13.84 16.66
C PRO A 206 4.98 -13.00 17.83
N LEU A 207 4.23 -13.63 18.74
CA LEU A 207 3.52 -12.93 19.82
C LEU A 207 4.48 -12.10 20.70
N GLU A 208 5.64 -12.65 21.04
CA GLU A 208 6.66 -12.02 21.89
C GLU A 208 7.16 -10.70 21.29
N ARG A 209 7.18 -10.61 19.96
CA ARG A 209 7.53 -9.38 19.24
C ARG A 209 6.39 -8.35 19.31
N LEU A 210 5.14 -8.80 19.21
CA LEU A 210 3.97 -7.94 19.30
C LEU A 210 3.77 -7.37 20.71
N GLU A 211 4.18 -8.10 21.74
CA GLU A 211 4.18 -7.63 23.13
C GLU A 211 5.12 -6.43 23.36
N GLN A 212 6.17 -6.32 22.54
CA GLN A 212 7.11 -5.20 22.56
C GLN A 212 6.63 -3.99 21.74
N ASP A 213 5.50 -4.11 21.02
CA ASP A 213 4.98 -3.00 20.22
C ASP A 213 4.54 -1.82 21.11
N GLU A 214 4.87 -0.61 20.67
CA GLU A 214 4.47 0.63 21.34
C GLU A 214 2.93 0.74 21.50
N PRO A 215 2.44 1.41 22.55
CA PRO A 215 1.01 1.68 22.73
C PRO A 215 0.39 2.38 21.52
N LEU A 216 -0.80 1.93 21.12
CA LEU A 216 -1.52 2.54 20.01
C LEU A 216 -1.92 3.99 20.30
N ILE A 217 -1.66 4.88 19.33
CA ILE A 217 -2.24 6.22 19.28
C ILE A 217 -3.44 6.15 18.33
N ILE A 218 -4.62 6.08 18.93
CA ILE A 218 -5.91 5.93 18.24
C ILE A 218 -6.97 6.76 18.96
N PRO A 219 -8.06 7.15 18.28
CA PRO A 219 -9.17 7.83 18.92
C PRO A 219 -9.92 6.87 19.85
N GLU A 220 -10.57 7.43 20.87
CA GLU A 220 -11.24 6.66 21.94
C GLU A 220 -12.33 5.73 21.39
N SER A 221 -13.10 6.18 20.41
CA SER A 221 -14.12 5.35 19.75
C SER A 221 -13.55 4.09 19.09
N LEU A 222 -12.33 4.17 18.56
CA LEU A 222 -11.65 3.00 17.98
C LEU A 222 -11.07 2.11 19.08
N ARG A 223 -10.58 2.69 20.19
CA ARG A 223 -10.13 1.93 21.36
C ARG A 223 -11.25 1.07 21.94
N ASP A 224 -12.41 1.66 22.19
CA ASP A 224 -13.61 0.97 22.68
C ASP A 224 -14.03 -0.19 21.76
N ALA A 225 -13.94 0.02 20.44
CA ALA A 225 -14.24 -1.02 19.46
C ALA A 225 -13.22 -2.16 19.57
N LEU A 226 -11.92 -1.87 19.59
CA LEU A 226 -10.85 -2.86 19.68
C LEU A 226 -10.94 -3.71 20.95
N GLU A 227 -11.33 -3.13 22.09
CA GLU A 227 -11.48 -3.86 23.36
C GLU A 227 -12.60 -4.90 23.32
N ARG A 228 -13.63 -4.70 22.48
CA ARG A 228 -14.75 -5.64 22.32
C ARG A 228 -14.51 -6.73 21.29
N LEU A 229 -13.58 -6.51 20.36
CA LEU A 229 -13.33 -7.44 19.24
C LEU A 229 -12.89 -8.84 19.69
N PRO A 230 -12.01 -9.05 20.68
CA PRO A 230 -11.59 -10.38 21.07
C PRO A 230 -12.75 -11.27 21.51
N THR A 231 -13.71 -10.68 22.24
CA THR A 231 -14.91 -11.40 22.68
C THR A 231 -15.78 -11.79 21.50
N LEU A 232 -16.00 -10.88 20.54
CA LEU A 232 -16.79 -11.14 19.33
C LEU A 232 -16.14 -12.16 18.39
N LEU A 233 -14.81 -12.11 18.25
CA LEU A 233 -14.07 -13.09 17.44
C LEU A 233 -14.06 -14.48 18.09
N GLY A 234 -14.30 -14.56 19.41
CA GLY A 234 -14.45 -15.81 20.14
C GLY A 234 -15.83 -16.49 20.02
N THR A 235 -16.89 -15.77 19.58
CA THR A 235 -18.25 -16.35 19.45
C THR A 235 -18.51 -17.06 18.12
N ASP A 236 -17.54 -17.06 17.21
CA ASP A 236 -17.62 -17.64 15.85
C ASP A 236 -18.69 -16.99 14.92
N GLU A 237 -19.40 -15.97 15.42
CA GLU A 237 -20.30 -15.12 14.65
C GLU A 237 -19.53 -14.24 13.67
N VAL A 238 -18.36 -13.76 14.10
CA VAL A 238 -17.42 -12.99 13.28
C VAL A 238 -16.14 -13.79 13.12
N ARG A 239 -15.84 -14.18 11.87
CA ARG A 239 -14.61 -14.94 11.54
C ARG A 239 -13.54 -14.10 10.85
N ALA A 240 -13.89 -12.88 10.42
CA ALA A 240 -12.95 -11.99 9.77
C ALA A 240 -13.09 -10.54 10.23
N LEU A 241 -11.98 -9.81 10.22
CA LEU A 241 -11.91 -8.39 10.52
C LEU A 241 -11.26 -7.64 9.36
N VAL A 242 -12.04 -6.80 8.69
CA VAL A 242 -11.59 -5.98 7.56
C VAL A 242 -11.32 -4.57 8.08
N LEU A 243 -10.07 -4.11 8.00
CA LEU A 243 -9.73 -2.73 8.28
C LEU A 243 -9.54 -1.96 6.97
N ARG A 244 -10.43 -0.99 6.73
CA ARG A 244 -10.46 -0.16 5.52
C ARG A 244 -9.77 1.19 5.76
N GLY A 245 -9.00 1.70 4.80
CA GLY A 245 -8.41 3.05 4.91
C GLY A 245 -7.20 3.36 4.01
N PRO A 246 -6.56 4.55 4.16
CA PRO A 246 -5.39 4.95 3.37
C PRO A 246 -4.14 4.13 3.66
N ARG A 247 -3.16 4.06 2.74
CA ARG A 247 -1.90 3.34 3.04
C ARG A 247 -1.16 4.05 4.16
N HIS A 248 -0.37 3.28 4.92
CA HIS A 248 0.40 3.79 6.06
C HIS A 248 -0.43 4.44 7.19
N ASN A 249 -1.75 4.27 7.25
CA ASN A 249 -2.62 4.85 8.29
C ASN A 249 -2.65 4.06 9.62
N GLY A 250 -1.95 2.92 9.71
CA GLY A 250 -1.86 2.09 10.93
C GLY A 250 -2.67 0.79 10.92
N ARG A 251 -3.40 0.44 9.85
CA ARG A 251 -4.22 -0.78 9.77
C ARG A 251 -3.48 -2.08 10.11
N ARG A 252 -2.26 -2.29 9.58
CA ARG A 252 -1.44 -3.47 9.94
C ARG A 252 -1.17 -3.51 11.45
N THR A 253 -0.80 -2.36 12.05
CA THR A 253 -0.54 -2.24 13.49
C THR A 253 -1.79 -2.50 14.34
N LEU A 254 -2.97 -2.08 13.87
CA LEU A 254 -4.23 -2.36 14.56
C LEU A 254 -4.55 -3.87 14.56
N LEU A 255 -4.42 -4.55 13.41
CA LEU A 255 -4.61 -6.00 13.36
C LEU A 255 -3.60 -6.76 14.21
N ARG A 256 -2.34 -6.29 14.29
CA ARG A 256 -1.35 -6.85 15.22
C ARG A 256 -1.76 -6.69 16.68
N SER A 257 -2.35 -5.54 17.06
CA SER A 257 -2.87 -5.36 18.41
C SER A 257 -4.06 -6.27 18.71
N VAL A 258 -4.92 -6.53 17.73
CA VAL A 258 -6.04 -7.49 17.86
C VAL A 258 -5.49 -8.90 18.03
N ALA A 259 -4.56 -9.32 17.18
CA ALA A 259 -3.91 -10.63 17.30
C ALA A 259 -3.22 -10.81 18.66
N ARG A 260 -2.50 -9.79 19.14
CA ARG A 260 -1.90 -9.78 20.48
C ARG A 260 -2.93 -9.96 21.58
N SER A 261 -4.07 -9.27 21.52
CA SER A 261 -5.15 -9.45 22.51
C SER A 261 -5.82 -10.83 22.46
N LEU A 262 -5.68 -11.54 21.34
CA LEU A 262 -6.10 -12.94 21.18
C LEU A 262 -5.00 -13.94 21.58
N GLY A 263 -3.84 -13.47 22.05
CA GLY A 263 -2.69 -14.32 22.38
C GLY A 263 -2.02 -14.95 21.16
N ARG A 264 -2.14 -14.34 19.98
CA ARG A 264 -1.64 -14.89 18.71
C ARG A 264 -0.59 -14.00 18.07
N GLY A 265 0.33 -14.62 17.33
CA GLY A 265 1.18 -13.92 16.37
C GLY A 265 0.40 -13.41 15.16
N VAL A 266 1.08 -12.84 14.18
CA VAL A 266 0.50 -12.44 12.89
C VAL A 266 1.28 -13.03 11.72
N LEU A 267 0.57 -13.62 10.75
CA LEU A 267 1.12 -14.03 9.47
C LEU A 267 0.60 -13.08 8.39
N GLU A 268 1.39 -12.06 8.03
CA GLU A 268 1.03 -11.13 6.96
C GLU A 268 1.22 -11.80 5.60
N VAL A 269 0.20 -11.72 4.74
CA VAL A 269 0.14 -12.32 3.41
C VAL A 269 -0.02 -11.19 2.40
N ASP A 270 1.03 -10.93 1.61
CA ASP A 270 1.08 -9.84 0.64
C ASP A 270 0.90 -10.38 -0.79
N GLY A 271 0.10 -9.69 -1.62
CA GLY A 271 0.07 -9.92 -3.08
C GLY A 271 -0.86 -11.03 -3.60
N LEU A 272 -1.80 -11.51 -2.79
CA LEU A 272 -2.88 -12.40 -3.25
C LEU A 272 -4.16 -11.59 -3.52
N GLN A 273 -4.76 -11.77 -4.70
CA GLN A 273 -6.00 -11.07 -5.11
C GLN A 273 -7.07 -11.98 -5.70
N LYS A 274 -6.71 -13.15 -6.23
CA LYS A 274 -7.64 -14.10 -6.86
C LYS A 274 -7.93 -15.25 -5.90
N GLY A 275 -9.19 -15.70 -5.81
CA GLY A 275 -9.57 -16.79 -4.92
C GLY A 275 -8.97 -18.14 -5.34
N GLU A 276 -8.79 -18.35 -6.65
CA GLU A 276 -8.25 -19.60 -7.22
C GLU A 276 -6.72 -19.74 -7.08
N ASP A 277 -6.02 -18.72 -6.57
CA ASP A 277 -4.56 -18.79 -6.38
C ASP A 277 -4.22 -19.92 -5.40
N ALA A 278 -3.49 -20.93 -5.89
CA ALA A 278 -3.16 -22.12 -5.11
C ALA A 278 -2.37 -21.81 -3.82
N ARG A 279 -1.72 -20.65 -3.76
CA ARG A 279 -1.01 -20.19 -2.56
C ARG A 279 -1.92 -19.97 -1.36
N TRP A 280 -3.23 -19.74 -1.55
CA TRP A 280 -4.17 -19.63 -0.43
C TRP A 280 -4.27 -20.90 0.41
N ARG A 281 -4.04 -22.07 -0.19
CA ARG A 281 -4.19 -23.38 0.47
C ARG A 281 -3.33 -23.52 1.71
N VAL A 282 -2.09 -23.05 1.65
CA VAL A 282 -1.12 -23.17 2.74
C VAL A 282 -1.29 -22.09 3.82
N VAL A 283 -2.04 -21.01 3.56
CA VAL A 283 -2.16 -19.88 4.49
C VAL A 283 -2.83 -20.29 5.81
N GLY A 284 -3.97 -20.98 5.73
CA GLY A 284 -4.70 -21.45 6.91
C GLY A 284 -3.88 -22.42 7.76
N PRO A 285 -3.36 -23.52 7.19
CA PRO A 285 -2.56 -24.50 7.92
C PRO A 285 -1.28 -23.91 8.50
N LEU A 286 -0.56 -23.07 7.75
CA LEU A 286 0.67 -22.44 8.25
C LEU A 286 0.39 -21.46 9.39
N ALA A 287 -0.68 -20.67 9.30
CA ALA A 287 -1.09 -19.77 10.38
C ALA A 287 -1.44 -20.55 11.66
N THR A 288 -2.14 -21.67 11.53
CA THR A 288 -2.44 -22.57 12.66
C THR A 288 -1.19 -23.17 13.28
N LEU A 289 -0.26 -23.67 12.45
CA LEU A 289 1.01 -24.22 12.94
C LEU A 289 1.80 -23.17 13.76
N LEU A 290 1.88 -21.94 13.24
CA LEU A 290 2.60 -20.83 13.86
C LEU A 290 1.87 -20.12 15.01
N HIS A 291 0.66 -20.58 15.40
CA HIS A 291 -0.20 -19.88 16.36
C HIS A 291 -0.45 -18.41 16.02
N ALA A 292 -0.69 -18.13 14.73
CA ALA A 292 -0.78 -16.79 14.19
C ALA A 292 -2.15 -16.50 13.58
N MET A 293 -2.58 -15.24 13.66
CA MET A 293 -3.71 -14.70 12.91
C MET A 293 -3.22 -14.34 11.49
N PRO A 294 -3.78 -14.93 10.41
CA PRO A 294 -3.42 -14.52 9.06
C PRO A 294 -3.96 -13.11 8.78
N VAL A 295 -3.14 -12.28 8.13
CA VAL A 295 -3.51 -10.91 7.72
C VAL A 295 -3.28 -10.76 6.22
N ALA A 296 -4.35 -10.83 5.44
CA ALA A 296 -4.31 -10.59 4.01
C ALA A 296 -4.19 -9.09 3.72
N VAL A 297 -3.11 -8.68 3.05
CA VAL A 297 -2.88 -7.28 2.67
C VAL A 297 -3.22 -7.10 1.20
N THR A 298 -4.32 -6.40 0.94
CA THR A 298 -4.85 -6.20 -0.40
C THR A 298 -5.22 -4.74 -0.65
N ASP A 299 -5.03 -4.30 -1.89
CA ASP A 299 -5.35 -2.94 -2.32
C ASP A 299 -5.87 -2.97 -3.76
N PRO A 300 -7.05 -3.60 -3.97
CA PRO A 300 -7.65 -3.68 -5.28
C PRO A 300 -8.04 -2.26 -5.74
N PRO A 301 -7.90 -1.97 -7.04
CA PRO A 301 -8.29 -0.67 -7.57
C PRO A 301 -9.81 -0.46 -7.46
N PRO A 302 -10.30 0.77 -7.66
CA PRO A 302 -11.74 1.06 -7.67
C PRO A 302 -12.47 0.18 -8.69
N GLY A 303 -13.65 -0.34 -8.32
CA GLY A 303 -14.46 -1.21 -9.18
C GLY A 303 -14.02 -2.67 -9.21
N GLU A 304 -12.84 -3.01 -8.67
CA GLU A 304 -12.36 -4.38 -8.51
C GLU A 304 -12.46 -4.81 -7.04
N ALA A 305 -12.54 -6.12 -6.83
CA ALA A 305 -12.51 -6.72 -5.50
C ALA A 305 -11.45 -7.80 -5.44
N ALA A 306 -10.75 -7.88 -4.31
CA ALA A 306 -9.90 -9.02 -4.01
C ALA A 306 -10.75 -10.16 -3.47
N GLU A 307 -10.59 -11.34 -4.03
CA GLU A 307 -11.32 -12.53 -3.61
C GLU A 307 -10.46 -13.33 -2.62
N ILE A 308 -10.99 -13.53 -1.41
CA ILE A 308 -10.36 -14.29 -0.35
C ILE A 308 -11.19 -15.56 -0.11
N PRO A 309 -10.64 -16.75 -0.42
CA PRO A 309 -11.35 -18.00 -0.22
C PRO A 309 -11.42 -18.35 1.27
N ALA A 310 -12.26 -19.33 1.62
CA ALA A 310 -12.21 -19.93 2.94
C ALA A 310 -10.82 -20.54 3.18
N LEU A 311 -10.21 -20.20 4.32
CA LEU A 311 -8.90 -20.71 4.69
C LEU A 311 -9.06 -22.03 5.46
N GLU A 312 -9.08 -23.13 4.72
CA GLU A 312 -9.17 -24.46 5.34
C GLU A 312 -8.00 -24.72 6.29
N GLY A 313 -8.26 -25.39 7.41
CA GLY A 313 -7.23 -25.67 8.42
C GLY A 313 -6.81 -24.46 9.25
N LEU A 314 -7.48 -23.31 9.13
CA LEU A 314 -7.29 -22.16 10.00
C LEU A 314 -8.01 -22.35 11.34
N ASP A 315 -7.28 -22.26 12.44
CA ASP A 315 -7.82 -22.10 13.79
C ASP A 315 -7.74 -20.63 14.21
N GLY A 316 -8.87 -19.92 14.15
CA GLY A 316 -8.98 -18.52 14.57
C GLY A 316 -9.43 -17.57 13.46
N PRO A 317 -9.42 -16.26 13.72
CA PRO A 317 -9.97 -15.27 12.81
C PRO A 317 -8.99 -14.87 11.69
N LEU A 318 -9.53 -14.31 10.60
CA LEU A 318 -8.78 -13.70 9.51
C LEU A 318 -8.76 -12.17 9.64
N GLY A 319 -7.60 -11.55 9.47
CA GLY A 319 -7.48 -10.11 9.28
C GLY A 319 -7.37 -9.75 7.79
N VAL A 320 -7.98 -8.63 7.39
CA VAL A 320 -7.82 -8.09 6.03
C VAL A 320 -7.48 -6.61 6.11
N VAL A 321 -6.38 -6.21 5.50
CA VAL A 321 -6.05 -4.79 5.25
C VAL A 321 -6.54 -4.45 3.85
N LEU A 322 -7.49 -3.52 3.74
CA LEU A 322 -8.13 -3.17 2.47
C LEU A 322 -8.05 -1.66 2.21
N GLY A 323 -7.58 -1.25 1.03
CA GLY A 323 -7.55 0.14 0.58
C GLY A 323 -8.84 0.94 0.82
N ARG A 324 -8.75 2.29 0.75
CA ARG A 324 -9.97 3.13 0.76
C ARG A 324 -10.92 2.74 -0.35
N LEU A 325 -10.36 2.43 -1.52
CA LEU A 325 -11.08 2.05 -2.72
C LEU A 325 -10.95 0.53 -2.94
N GLY A 326 -11.86 -0.01 -3.73
CA GLY A 326 -11.91 -1.45 -4.01
C GLY A 326 -12.70 -2.25 -2.97
N GLY A 327 -13.06 -3.48 -3.35
CA GLY A 327 -13.83 -4.42 -2.54
C GLY A 327 -13.02 -5.59 -2.02
N VAL A 328 -13.63 -6.37 -1.14
CA VAL A 328 -13.18 -7.72 -0.79
C VAL A 328 -14.40 -8.63 -0.85
N THR A 329 -14.23 -9.83 -1.40
CA THR A 329 -15.30 -10.82 -1.58
C THR A 329 -14.78 -12.22 -1.28
N GLY A 330 -15.67 -13.20 -1.20
CA GLY A 330 -15.33 -14.62 -1.05
C GLY A 330 -15.61 -15.17 0.35
N ASP A 331 -15.69 -16.50 0.44
CA ASP A 331 -16.12 -17.23 1.63
C ASP A 331 -15.29 -16.90 2.89
N GLY A 332 -14.03 -16.50 2.73
CA GLY A 332 -13.15 -16.11 3.83
C GLY A 332 -13.59 -14.82 4.54
N VAL A 333 -14.40 -13.99 3.89
CA VAL A 333 -14.89 -12.70 4.41
C VAL A 333 -16.42 -12.64 4.54
N ASP A 334 -17.14 -13.75 4.35
CA ASP A 334 -18.61 -13.79 4.44
C ASP A 334 -19.14 -13.38 5.83
N ARG A 335 -18.37 -13.65 6.89
CA ARG A 335 -18.65 -13.24 8.27
C ARG A 335 -17.68 -12.18 8.75
N ALA A 336 -17.40 -11.18 7.90
CA ALA A 336 -16.48 -10.10 8.21
C ALA A 336 -17.15 -8.91 8.90
N LEU A 337 -16.51 -8.40 9.95
CA LEU A 337 -16.77 -7.05 10.46
C LEU A 337 -15.84 -6.06 9.76
N THR A 338 -16.37 -4.97 9.20
CA THR A 338 -15.57 -3.93 8.56
C THR A 338 -15.47 -2.69 9.46
N LEU A 339 -14.25 -2.21 9.69
CA LEU A 339 -13.97 -0.97 10.42
C LEU A 339 -13.19 0.00 9.52
N ASP A 340 -13.71 1.22 9.40
CA ASP A 340 -13.03 2.31 8.69
C ASP A 340 -12.02 3.01 9.60
N VAL A 341 -10.75 2.99 9.18
CA VAL A 341 -9.65 3.66 9.85
C VAL A 341 -9.37 4.98 9.14
N ALA A 342 -9.97 6.04 9.68
CA ALA A 342 -9.78 7.40 9.18
C ALA A 342 -8.34 7.92 9.37
N MET A 343 -8.04 9.02 8.69
CA MET A 343 -6.84 9.81 8.93
C MET A 343 -6.80 10.29 10.39
N PRO A 344 -5.62 10.34 11.04
CA PRO A 344 -5.52 10.79 12.42
C PRO A 344 -5.96 12.25 12.54
N GLY A 345 -6.79 12.53 13.56
CA GLY A 345 -7.19 13.91 13.90
C GLY A 345 -6.04 14.74 14.48
N PRO A 346 -6.21 16.07 14.65
CA PRO A 346 -5.15 16.96 15.11
C PRO A 346 -4.45 16.52 16.40
N ASP A 347 -5.20 16.05 17.39
CA ASP A 347 -4.67 15.62 18.69
C ASP A 347 -3.83 14.33 18.56
N GLU A 348 -4.31 13.36 17.78
CA GLU A 348 -3.55 12.16 17.45
C GLU A 348 -2.26 12.51 16.68
N ARG A 349 -2.32 13.46 15.74
CA ARG A 349 -1.15 13.90 14.99
C ARG A 349 -0.12 14.55 15.89
N ALA A 350 -0.55 15.36 16.87
CA ALA A 350 0.34 15.95 17.86
C ALA A 350 1.06 14.87 18.67
N LEU A 351 0.34 13.85 19.15
CA LEU A 351 0.93 12.71 19.86
C LEU A 351 1.90 11.91 18.98
N HIS A 352 1.55 11.70 17.70
CA HIS A 352 2.43 11.01 16.74
C HIS A 352 3.73 11.78 16.49
N TRP A 353 3.65 13.10 16.36
CA TRP A 353 4.83 13.94 16.26
C TRP A 353 5.65 13.90 17.55
N GLU A 354 5.04 14.13 18.71
CA GLU A 354 5.72 14.14 20.00
C GLU A 354 6.52 12.84 20.23
N ARG A 355 5.90 11.67 19.99
CA ARG A 355 6.60 10.39 20.07
C ARG A 355 7.65 10.22 18.99
N GLY A 356 7.36 10.60 17.76
CA GLY A 356 8.30 10.49 16.63
C GLY A 356 9.54 11.37 16.81
N LEU A 357 9.42 12.50 17.50
CA LEU A 357 10.50 13.44 17.77
C LEU A 357 11.37 13.02 18.97
N ALA A 358 10.97 11.98 19.72
CA ALA A 358 11.74 11.35 20.80
C ALA A 358 12.30 12.36 21.83
N GLY A 359 11.49 13.33 22.24
CA GLY A 359 11.85 14.34 23.25
C GLY A 359 12.64 15.54 22.72
N ARG A 360 12.90 15.65 21.41
CA ARG A 360 13.50 16.87 20.84
C ARG A 360 12.50 18.02 20.79
N ALA A 361 12.93 19.20 21.21
CA ALA A 361 12.10 20.39 21.20
C ALA A 361 11.69 20.79 19.78
N CYS A 362 10.37 20.93 19.57
CA CYS A 362 9.79 21.50 18.36
C CYS A 362 8.74 22.56 18.76
N PRO A 363 9.12 23.85 18.86
CA PRO A 363 8.21 24.92 19.26
C PRO A 363 7.00 25.09 18.32
N ALA A 364 7.09 24.59 17.09
CA ALA A 364 6.03 24.69 16.08
C ALA A 364 5.13 23.44 16.02
N LEU A 365 5.17 22.54 17.01
CA LEU A 365 4.44 21.27 17.01
C LEU A 365 2.94 21.43 16.73
N GLU A 366 2.30 22.41 17.36
CA GLU A 366 0.87 22.68 17.15
C GLU A 366 0.59 23.08 15.69
N THR A 367 1.37 24.02 15.16
CA THR A 367 1.27 24.47 13.76
C THR A 367 1.47 23.31 12.79
N LEU A 368 2.46 22.44 13.04
CA LEU A 368 2.74 21.26 12.21
C LEU A 368 1.61 20.23 12.26
N SER A 369 1.05 20.00 13.45
CA SER A 369 -0.05 19.04 13.68
C SER A 369 -1.33 19.49 12.99
N THR A 370 -1.56 20.80 12.87
CA THR A 370 -2.71 21.36 12.13
C THR A 370 -2.43 21.55 10.64
N GLY A 371 -1.18 21.78 10.26
CA GLY A 371 -0.79 22.17 8.91
C GLY A 371 -0.58 21.00 7.95
N PHE A 372 -0.21 19.82 8.46
CA PHE A 372 0.06 18.62 7.66
C PHE A 372 -0.88 17.47 8.03
N ARG A 373 -1.76 17.11 7.11
CA ARG A 373 -2.71 15.98 7.23
C ARG A 373 -2.08 14.69 6.71
N LEU A 374 -1.11 14.16 7.45
CA LEU A 374 -0.40 12.94 7.09
C LEU A 374 -0.95 11.70 7.80
N THR A 375 -0.72 10.53 7.22
CA THR A 375 -1.05 9.23 7.82
C THR A 375 -0.16 8.95 9.04
N ARG A 376 -0.59 8.09 9.97
CA ARG A 376 0.16 7.72 11.19
C ARG A 376 1.60 7.28 10.89
N GLY A 377 1.78 6.46 9.85
CA GLY A 377 3.09 5.98 9.39
C GLY A 377 3.93 7.08 8.75
N HIS A 378 3.33 7.95 7.94
CA HIS A 378 4.03 9.11 7.36
C HIS A 378 4.46 10.11 8.43
N LEU A 379 3.64 10.37 9.46
CA LEU A 379 4.03 11.23 10.58
C LEU A 379 5.28 10.73 11.30
N ARG A 380 5.30 9.44 11.66
CA ARG A 380 6.47 8.83 12.32
C ARG A 380 7.72 8.87 11.44
N ARG A 381 7.57 8.64 10.13
CA ARG A 381 8.71 8.69 9.19
C ARG A 381 9.18 10.13 8.95
N ALA A 382 8.26 11.09 8.82
CA ALA A 382 8.57 12.51 8.71
C ALA A 382 9.31 13.02 9.95
N ALA A 383 8.89 12.61 11.16
CA ALA A 383 9.58 13.00 12.40
C ALA A 383 11.05 12.53 12.42
N ARG A 384 11.32 11.28 12.07
CA ARG A 384 12.69 10.75 11.97
C ARG A 384 13.52 11.47 10.90
N LEU A 385 12.93 11.77 9.74
CA LEU A 385 13.62 12.51 8.67
C LEU A 385 13.87 13.97 9.06
N ALA A 386 12.94 14.61 9.76
CA ALA A 386 13.09 15.99 10.23
C ALA A 386 14.23 16.10 11.25
N GLN A 387 14.40 15.10 12.12
CA GLN A 387 15.56 14.98 13.00
C GLN A 387 16.87 14.91 12.21
N ALA A 388 16.90 14.10 11.14
CA ALA A 388 18.07 13.99 10.28
C ALA A 388 18.41 15.31 9.56
N HIS A 389 17.40 16.02 9.05
CA HIS A 389 17.59 17.33 8.42
C HIS A 389 18.09 18.40 9.40
N ALA A 390 17.51 18.47 10.61
CA ALA A 390 18.01 19.35 11.66
C ALA A 390 19.47 19.05 12.01
N ALA A 391 19.83 17.76 12.16
CA ALA A 391 21.18 17.35 12.45
C ALA A 391 22.17 17.69 11.31
N LEU A 392 21.78 17.50 10.05
CA LEU A 392 22.57 17.92 8.88
C LEU A 392 22.80 19.44 8.85
N ALA A 393 21.83 20.22 9.33
CA ALA A 393 21.96 21.67 9.48
C ALA A 393 22.73 22.08 10.76
N GLY A 394 23.29 21.14 11.53
CA GLY A 394 24.02 21.41 12.76
C GLY A 394 23.14 21.87 13.92
N ARG A 395 21.84 21.59 13.89
CA ARG A 395 20.87 22.00 14.91
C ARG A 395 20.30 20.80 15.67
N GLU A 396 20.15 20.95 16.99
CA GLU A 396 19.45 19.96 17.82
C GLU A 396 17.93 20.17 17.80
N ARG A 397 17.50 21.44 17.72
CA ARG A 397 16.09 21.83 17.62
C ARG A 397 15.53 21.64 16.22
N ILE A 398 14.29 21.18 16.15
CA ILE A 398 13.61 20.92 14.89
C ILE A 398 12.74 22.12 14.55
N GLU A 399 12.99 22.68 13.35
CA GLU A 399 12.29 23.86 12.86
C GLU A 399 11.31 23.46 11.72
N PRO A 400 10.28 24.26 11.44
CA PRO A 400 9.34 23.99 10.35
C PRO A 400 9.97 23.68 8.97
N PRO A 401 11.10 24.29 8.55
CA PRO A 401 11.79 23.92 7.32
C PRO A 401 12.25 22.45 7.28
N ASP A 402 12.71 21.90 8.41
CA ASP A 402 13.19 20.51 8.48
C ASP A 402 12.05 19.53 8.27
N VAL A 403 10.90 19.84 8.85
CA VAL A 403 9.68 19.03 8.69
C VAL A 403 9.16 19.14 7.26
N ARG A 404 9.18 20.33 6.65
CA ARG A 404 8.83 20.48 5.23
C ARG A 404 9.76 19.68 4.32
N GLU A 405 11.06 19.67 4.58
CA GLU A 405 11.99 18.88 3.76
C GLU A 405 11.82 17.37 4.01
N ALA A 406 11.55 16.98 5.25
CA ALA A 406 11.22 15.61 5.60
C ALA A 406 9.94 15.11 4.90
N THR A 407 8.85 15.89 4.93
CA THR A 407 7.61 15.55 4.23
C THR A 407 7.80 15.52 2.72
N ARG A 408 8.60 16.43 2.16
CA ARG A 408 9.04 16.39 0.76
C ARG A 408 9.84 15.15 0.39
N ALA A 409 10.61 14.61 1.32
CA ALA A 409 11.39 13.39 1.10
C ALA A 409 10.50 12.13 1.18
N LEU A 410 9.31 12.22 1.80
CA LEU A 410 8.34 11.11 1.82
C LEU A 410 7.75 10.91 0.43
N ASN A 411 8.02 9.74 -0.16
CA ASN A 411 7.43 9.23 -1.40
C ASN A 411 7.55 10.15 -2.64
N ARG A 412 8.53 11.06 -2.68
CA ARG A 412 8.91 11.84 -3.89
C ARG A 412 8.94 10.96 -5.14
N GLN A 413 9.59 9.80 -5.04
CA GLN A 413 9.77 8.87 -6.16
C GLN A 413 8.47 8.27 -6.72
N ALA A 414 7.37 8.20 -5.96
CA ALA A 414 6.13 7.55 -6.40
C ALA A 414 5.14 8.53 -7.04
N LEU A 415 5.10 9.79 -6.59
CA LEU A 415 4.25 10.82 -7.20
C LEU A 415 4.94 11.49 -8.40
N ASP A 416 6.27 11.66 -8.35
CA ASP A 416 7.05 12.23 -9.47
C ASP A 416 7.01 11.36 -10.74
N THR A 417 6.68 10.06 -10.63
CA THR A 417 6.45 9.19 -11.80
C THR A 417 5.10 9.42 -12.48
N LEU A 418 4.15 10.07 -11.80
CA LEU A 418 2.76 10.23 -12.24
C LEU A 418 2.37 11.70 -12.45
N ALA A 419 3.07 12.64 -11.81
CA ALA A 419 2.77 14.07 -11.85
C ALA A 419 4.05 14.91 -11.80
N VAL A 420 4.00 16.12 -12.37
CA VAL A 420 5.14 17.04 -12.39
C VAL A 420 5.04 18.01 -11.23
N ARG A 421 6.05 17.99 -10.35
CA ARG A 421 6.14 18.98 -9.27
C ARG A 421 6.40 20.36 -9.85
N VAL A 422 5.61 21.34 -9.39
CA VAL A 422 5.79 22.74 -9.80
C VAL A 422 6.41 23.53 -8.64
N THR A 423 7.71 23.80 -8.72
CA THR A 423 8.44 24.55 -7.69
C THR A 423 8.31 26.06 -7.92
N THR A 424 7.94 26.79 -6.86
CA THR A 424 7.96 28.27 -6.88
C THR A 424 8.04 28.79 -5.47
N PRO A 425 9.19 29.34 -5.06
CA PRO A 425 9.19 30.27 -3.96
C PRO A 425 8.46 31.55 -4.43
N GLY A 426 7.61 32.12 -3.58
CA GLY A 426 6.92 33.35 -3.89
C GLY A 426 5.85 33.71 -2.88
N ASP A 427 5.37 34.95 -2.98
CA ASP A 427 4.26 35.47 -2.22
C ASP A 427 3.30 36.23 -3.15
N TRP A 428 2.22 36.76 -2.59
CA TRP A 428 1.19 37.48 -3.32
C TRP A 428 1.70 38.74 -4.04
N SER A 429 2.88 39.27 -3.71
CA SER A 429 3.46 40.43 -4.41
C SER A 429 3.85 40.13 -5.87
N GLN A 430 4.04 38.85 -6.19
CA GLN A 430 4.36 38.40 -7.55
C GLN A 430 3.12 38.28 -8.46
N LEU A 431 1.91 38.50 -7.92
CA LEU A 431 0.66 38.39 -8.65
C LEU A 431 -0.05 39.75 -8.69
N SER A 432 -0.20 40.30 -9.90
CA SER A 432 -1.01 41.50 -10.13
C SER A 432 -2.32 41.09 -10.80
N VAL A 433 -3.40 41.10 -10.02
CA VAL A 433 -4.77 40.76 -10.44
C VAL A 433 -5.76 41.75 -9.83
N ALA A 434 -7.01 41.70 -10.30
CA ALA A 434 -8.09 42.50 -9.75
C ALA A 434 -8.29 42.26 -8.25
N SER A 435 -8.70 43.32 -7.55
CA SER A 435 -8.97 43.25 -6.10
C SER A 435 -10.01 42.19 -5.75
N GLU A 436 -10.97 41.92 -6.64
CA GLU A 436 -11.96 40.86 -6.48
C GLU A 436 -11.34 39.46 -6.57
N THR A 437 -10.60 39.18 -7.64
CA THR A 437 -9.84 37.93 -7.82
C THR A 437 -8.90 37.67 -6.62
N LEU A 438 -8.21 38.70 -6.12
CA LEU A 438 -7.35 38.57 -4.94
C LEU A 438 -8.14 38.22 -3.68
N ARG A 439 -9.33 38.81 -3.48
CA ARG A 439 -10.22 38.46 -2.35
C ARG A 439 -10.66 37.00 -2.42
N GLU A 440 -11.05 36.50 -3.59
CA GLU A 440 -11.44 35.09 -3.77
C GLU A 440 -10.27 34.13 -3.52
N LEU A 441 -9.06 34.48 -3.96
CA LEU A 441 -7.85 33.72 -3.68
C LEU A 441 -7.51 33.68 -2.18
N ARG A 442 -7.71 34.79 -1.46
CA ARG A 442 -7.56 34.84 0.00
C ARG A 442 -8.65 34.05 0.73
N LEU A 443 -9.87 34.03 0.19
CA LEU A 443 -10.95 33.18 0.69
C LEU A 443 -10.60 31.70 0.53
N LEU A 444 -10.06 31.30 -0.63
CA LEU A 444 -9.57 29.95 -0.86
C LEU A 444 -8.45 29.58 0.12
N GLU A 445 -7.46 30.46 0.30
CA GLU A 445 -6.39 30.26 1.30
C GLU A 445 -6.98 29.97 2.69
N THR A 446 -7.96 30.77 3.11
CA THR A 446 -8.65 30.64 4.40
C THR A 446 -9.43 29.33 4.49
N ARG A 447 -10.19 28.97 3.44
CA ARG A 447 -10.96 27.72 3.37
C ARG A 447 -10.06 26.49 3.47
N CYS A 448 -8.88 26.52 2.86
CA CYS A 448 -7.86 25.48 2.96
C CYS A 448 -7.30 25.35 4.38
N ARG A 449 -6.93 26.47 5.03
CA ARG A 449 -6.39 26.46 6.41
C ARG A 449 -7.40 25.91 7.43
N HIS A 450 -8.68 26.17 7.22
CA HIS A 450 -9.74 25.74 8.13
C HIS A 450 -10.47 24.46 7.70
N ARG A 451 -9.96 23.72 6.70
CA ARG A 451 -10.69 22.60 6.08
C ARG A 451 -11.10 21.48 7.04
N GLU A 452 -10.34 21.21 8.10
CA GLU A 452 -10.70 20.21 9.12
C GLU A 452 -11.59 20.77 10.23
N ARG A 453 -11.42 22.05 10.58
CA ARG A 453 -12.16 22.69 11.69
C ARG A 453 -13.53 23.21 11.27
N MET A 454 -13.76 23.34 9.96
CA MET A 454 -15.00 23.90 9.42
C MET A 454 -16.23 23.13 9.89
N GLY A 455 -16.18 21.79 9.95
CA GLY A 455 -17.31 20.98 10.41
C GLY A 455 -17.76 21.31 11.83
N ALA A 456 -16.82 21.60 12.75
CA ALA A 456 -17.12 21.94 14.14
C ALA A 456 -17.80 23.31 14.30
N ALA A 457 -17.61 24.22 13.34
CA ALA A 457 -18.23 25.55 13.36
C ALA A 457 -19.62 25.57 12.71
N MET A 458 -20.07 24.46 12.10
CA MET A 458 -21.30 24.37 11.32
C MET A 458 -22.38 23.57 12.04
N GLY A 459 -23.63 23.73 11.61
CA GLY A 459 -24.74 22.90 12.10
C GLY A 459 -24.54 21.41 11.75
N VAL A 460 -25.05 20.52 12.61
CA VAL A 460 -24.81 19.06 12.54
C VAL A 460 -25.12 18.46 11.15
N ALA A 461 -26.19 18.92 10.49
CA ALA A 461 -26.56 18.43 9.16
C ALA A 461 -25.50 18.75 8.09
N LEU A 462 -24.98 19.98 8.10
CA LEU A 462 -23.94 20.43 7.17
C LEU A 462 -22.58 19.84 7.53
N ALA A 463 -22.26 19.74 8.83
CA ALA A 463 -21.03 19.15 9.32
C ALA A 463 -20.83 17.70 8.84
N ARG A 464 -21.92 16.91 8.73
CA ARG A 464 -21.88 15.53 8.21
C ARG A 464 -21.64 15.43 6.70
N GLN A 465 -21.92 16.49 5.95
CA GLN A 465 -21.73 16.54 4.49
C GLN A 465 -20.39 17.15 4.11
N LEU A 466 -19.76 17.88 5.02
CA LEU A 466 -18.46 18.50 4.79
C LEU A 466 -17.35 17.47 4.88
N THR A 467 -16.54 17.41 3.83
CA THR A 467 -15.26 16.70 3.85
C THR A 467 -14.13 17.70 4.10
N ALA A 468 -12.95 17.18 4.45
CA ALA A 468 -11.73 17.98 4.51
C ALA A 468 -11.26 18.45 3.11
N GLY A 469 -11.89 17.98 2.03
CA GLY A 469 -11.58 18.35 0.66
C GLY A 469 -11.84 19.82 0.39
N VAL A 470 -10.98 20.42 -0.45
CA VAL A 470 -11.17 21.78 -0.99
C VAL A 470 -10.93 21.75 -2.48
N ARG A 471 -11.91 22.20 -3.25
CA ARG A 471 -11.93 22.17 -4.71
C ARG A 471 -12.09 23.60 -5.23
N ALA A 472 -11.13 24.05 -6.02
CA ALA A 472 -11.17 25.37 -6.62
C ALA A 472 -11.09 25.29 -8.14
N LEU A 473 -11.86 26.15 -8.81
CA LEU A 473 -11.81 26.34 -10.26
C LEU A 473 -11.27 27.73 -10.59
N PHE A 474 -10.16 27.80 -11.31
CA PHE A 474 -9.58 29.03 -11.83
C PHE A 474 -9.92 29.14 -13.31
N GLN A 475 -10.72 30.12 -13.68
CA GLN A 475 -11.19 30.31 -15.05
C GLN A 475 -10.79 31.68 -15.58
N GLY A 476 -10.63 31.79 -16.91
CA GLY A 476 -10.32 33.05 -17.59
C GLY A 476 -9.33 32.88 -18.73
N PRO A 477 -9.00 33.94 -19.49
CA PRO A 477 -8.14 33.85 -20.67
C PRO A 477 -6.73 33.30 -20.39
N SER A 478 -6.05 32.82 -21.43
CA SER A 478 -4.67 32.35 -21.31
C SER A 478 -3.72 33.49 -20.91
N GLY A 479 -2.73 33.18 -20.07
CA GLY A 479 -1.71 34.15 -19.64
C GLY A 479 -2.14 35.16 -18.57
N THR A 480 -3.29 34.98 -17.91
CA THR A 480 -3.77 35.84 -16.80
C THR A 480 -3.25 35.45 -15.41
N GLY A 481 -2.39 34.43 -15.31
CA GLY A 481 -1.73 34.06 -14.07
C GLY A 481 -2.39 32.93 -13.25
N LYS A 482 -3.35 32.18 -13.79
CA LYS A 482 -4.01 31.05 -13.10
C LYS A 482 -3.05 30.03 -12.49
N THR A 483 -2.12 29.50 -13.30
CA THR A 483 -1.10 28.54 -12.83
C THR A 483 -0.16 29.17 -11.80
N LEU A 484 0.16 30.47 -11.93
CA LEU A 484 0.95 31.20 -10.94
C LEU A 484 0.19 31.35 -9.62
N ALA A 485 -1.09 31.72 -9.66
CA ALA A 485 -1.93 31.82 -8.47
C ALA A 485 -2.04 30.49 -7.73
N ALA A 486 -2.18 29.36 -8.44
CA ALA A 486 -2.21 28.03 -7.82
C ALA A 486 -0.91 27.73 -7.06
N ARG A 487 0.23 28.09 -7.66
CA ARG A 487 1.56 27.96 -7.03
C ARG A 487 1.68 28.84 -5.78
N LEU A 488 1.20 30.08 -5.84
CA LEU A 488 1.24 31.02 -4.72
C LEU A 488 0.31 30.63 -3.56
N VAL A 489 -0.90 30.12 -3.85
CA VAL A 489 -1.79 29.55 -2.83
C VAL A 489 -1.09 28.40 -2.10
N SER A 490 -0.47 27.50 -2.86
CA SER A 490 0.26 26.34 -2.30
C SER A 490 1.45 26.78 -1.44
N ALA A 491 2.22 27.77 -1.92
CA ALA A 491 3.33 28.36 -1.17
C ALA A 491 2.87 29.02 0.13
N ALA A 492 1.76 29.77 0.11
CA ALA A 492 1.17 30.37 1.31
C ALA A 492 0.71 29.31 2.32
N LEU A 493 0.17 28.18 1.85
CA LEU A 493 -0.21 27.03 2.68
C LEU A 493 0.99 26.22 3.18
N GLY A 494 2.18 26.41 2.60
CA GLY A 494 3.38 25.63 2.92
C GLY A 494 3.35 24.20 2.36
N LEU A 495 2.53 23.95 1.34
CA LEU A 495 2.34 22.65 0.69
C LEU A 495 2.99 22.64 -0.69
N ASP A 496 3.45 21.47 -1.13
CA ASP A 496 3.90 21.28 -2.51
C ASP A 496 2.71 21.15 -3.46
N VAL A 497 2.91 21.58 -4.71
CA VAL A 497 1.93 21.47 -5.79
C VAL A 497 2.42 20.53 -6.87
N TYR A 498 1.53 19.62 -7.26
CA TYR A 498 1.75 18.61 -8.29
C TYR A 498 0.80 18.84 -9.44
N ARG A 499 1.37 19.17 -10.61
CA ARG A 499 0.62 19.33 -11.84
C ARG A 499 0.42 17.97 -12.49
N VAL A 500 -0.84 17.63 -12.73
CA VAL A 500 -1.25 16.44 -13.47
C VAL A 500 -1.62 16.86 -14.87
N GLU A 501 -0.85 16.38 -15.86
CA GLU A 501 -1.18 16.59 -17.27
C GLU A 501 -2.20 15.54 -17.70
N LEU A 502 -3.47 15.91 -17.66
CA LEU A 502 -4.59 15.00 -17.91
C LEU A 502 -4.52 14.37 -19.32
N SER A 503 -4.03 15.12 -20.32
CA SER A 503 -3.78 14.63 -21.68
C SER A 503 -2.75 13.49 -21.75
N SER A 504 -1.80 13.44 -20.81
CA SER A 504 -0.80 12.36 -20.72
C SER A 504 -1.35 11.11 -20.02
N VAL A 505 -2.30 11.27 -19.11
CA VAL A 505 -2.90 10.19 -18.31
C VAL A 505 -3.96 9.42 -19.10
N VAL A 506 -4.69 10.09 -20.02
CA VAL A 506 -5.77 9.50 -20.84
C VAL A 506 -5.25 8.69 -22.03
N ASN A 507 -3.98 8.84 -22.42
CA ASN A 507 -3.46 8.35 -23.72
C ASN A 507 -2.91 6.92 -23.74
N LYS A 508 -2.99 6.13 -22.67
CA LYS A 508 -2.50 4.74 -22.65
C LYS A 508 -3.51 3.82 -21.99
N TYR A 509 -4.28 3.14 -22.84
CA TYR A 509 -5.17 2.02 -22.52
C TYR A 509 -6.33 2.32 -21.54
N ILE A 510 -7.56 2.11 -22.03
CA ILE A 510 -8.82 2.24 -21.27
C ILE A 510 -8.73 1.31 -20.03
N GLY A 511 -8.83 1.89 -18.83
CA GLY A 511 -8.71 1.19 -17.53
C GLY A 511 -7.40 1.44 -16.77
N GLU A 512 -6.27 1.66 -17.46
CA GLU A 512 -5.02 2.08 -16.77
C GLU A 512 -5.10 3.55 -16.32
N THR A 513 -5.79 4.39 -17.08
CA THR A 513 -6.11 5.79 -16.76
C THR A 513 -6.78 5.93 -15.38
N GLU A 514 -7.84 5.16 -15.11
CA GLU A 514 -8.58 5.24 -13.85
C GLU A 514 -7.75 4.77 -12.66
N LYS A 515 -6.98 3.69 -12.83
CA LYS A 515 -6.03 3.18 -11.81
C LYS A 515 -4.95 4.22 -11.50
N ASN A 516 -4.40 4.88 -12.52
CA ASN A 516 -3.39 5.92 -12.35
C ASN A 516 -3.97 7.16 -11.66
N LEU A 517 -5.16 7.62 -12.05
CA LEU A 517 -5.86 8.71 -11.36
C LEU A 517 -6.19 8.34 -9.91
N ALA A 518 -6.70 7.14 -9.65
CA ALA A 518 -6.97 6.63 -8.30
C ALA A 518 -5.71 6.71 -7.43
N ARG A 519 -4.58 6.25 -8.00
CA ARG A 519 -3.28 6.26 -7.35
C ARG A 519 -2.75 7.67 -7.10
N ILE A 520 -2.91 8.61 -8.05
CA ILE A 520 -2.55 10.02 -7.86
C ILE A 520 -3.34 10.63 -6.71
N PHE A 521 -4.67 10.48 -6.69
CA PHE A 521 -5.50 10.99 -5.61
C PHE A 521 -5.14 10.35 -4.26
N ALA A 522 -4.96 9.04 -4.20
CA ALA A 522 -4.59 8.34 -2.96
C ALA A 522 -3.24 8.81 -2.42
N LEU A 523 -2.20 8.87 -3.27
CA LEU A 523 -0.89 9.37 -2.87
C LEU A 523 -0.94 10.83 -2.44
N ALA A 524 -1.74 11.66 -3.12
CA ALA A 524 -1.88 13.07 -2.76
C ALA A 524 -2.59 13.28 -1.42
N GLU A 525 -3.61 12.47 -1.09
CA GLU A 525 -4.23 12.44 0.24
C GLU A 525 -3.25 11.99 1.33
N GLU A 526 -2.40 11.01 1.02
CA GLU A 526 -1.43 10.46 1.98
C GLU A 526 -0.26 11.40 2.28
N LEU A 527 0.12 12.24 1.32
CA LEU A 527 1.23 13.19 1.40
C LEU A 527 0.79 14.63 1.69
N ASP A 528 -0.52 14.89 1.68
CA ASP A 528 -1.13 16.20 1.86
C ASP A 528 -0.56 17.27 0.91
N VAL A 529 -0.65 17.02 -0.39
CA VAL A 529 -0.18 17.94 -1.44
C VAL A 529 -1.35 18.59 -2.19
N VAL A 530 -1.08 19.72 -2.84
CA VAL A 530 -2.03 20.37 -3.74
C VAL A 530 -1.95 19.71 -5.12
N LEU A 531 -3.08 19.18 -5.60
CA LEU A 531 -3.20 18.72 -6.98
C LEU A 531 -3.63 19.87 -7.88
N LEU A 532 -2.89 20.08 -8.96
CA LEU A 532 -3.19 21.05 -10.01
C LEU A 532 -3.55 20.32 -11.30
N PHE A 533 -4.81 20.42 -11.71
CA PHE A 533 -5.26 19.97 -13.02
C PHE A 533 -5.25 21.16 -13.96
N ASP A 534 -4.24 21.21 -14.83
CA ASP A 534 -4.11 22.27 -15.83
C ASP A 534 -4.95 21.90 -17.06
N GLU A 535 -5.57 22.89 -17.72
CA GLU A 535 -6.37 22.69 -18.95
C GLU A 535 -7.55 21.73 -18.77
N GLY A 536 -8.30 21.89 -17.67
CA GLY A 536 -9.45 21.05 -17.34
C GLY A 536 -10.61 21.11 -18.36
N ASP A 537 -10.63 22.11 -19.24
CA ASP A 537 -11.57 22.18 -20.36
C ASP A 537 -11.51 20.97 -21.29
N ALA A 538 -10.35 20.33 -21.43
CA ALA A 538 -10.21 19.10 -22.21
C ALA A 538 -11.07 17.93 -21.66
N LEU A 539 -11.37 17.92 -20.36
CA LEU A 539 -12.19 16.88 -19.73
C LEU A 539 -13.65 17.29 -19.52
N PHE A 540 -13.87 18.57 -19.18
CA PHE A 540 -15.15 19.05 -18.66
C PHE A 540 -15.91 19.99 -19.62
N ALA A 541 -15.52 20.05 -20.90
CA ALA A 541 -16.26 20.77 -21.93
C ALA A 541 -17.72 20.25 -22.07
N ARG A 542 -18.69 21.17 -22.23
CA ARG A 542 -20.11 20.91 -22.52
C ARG A 542 -20.19 20.11 -23.81
N ARG A 543 -20.48 18.82 -23.70
CA ARG A 543 -20.48 17.91 -24.87
C ARG A 543 -21.78 18.07 -25.68
N THR A 544 -21.64 18.42 -26.95
CA THR A 544 -22.74 18.43 -27.93
C THR A 544 -22.80 17.09 -28.66
N GLY A 545 -23.85 16.29 -28.43
CA GLY A 545 -24.28 15.17 -29.29
C GLY A 545 -23.44 13.88 -29.26
N VAL A 546 -24.10 12.75 -29.00
CA VAL A 546 -23.52 11.39 -29.02
C VAL A 546 -23.47 10.87 -30.46
N GLY A 547 -22.28 10.46 -30.95
CA GLY A 547 -22.13 9.88 -32.28
C GLY A 547 -21.29 8.60 -32.36
N SER A 548 -20.27 8.42 -31.51
CA SER A 548 -19.35 7.28 -31.59
C SER A 548 -19.21 6.46 -30.30
N SER A 549 -18.73 5.22 -30.41
CA SER A 549 -18.38 4.37 -29.26
C SER A 549 -17.29 4.99 -28.39
N THR A 550 -16.33 5.71 -28.98
CA THR A 550 -15.28 6.47 -28.28
C THR A 550 -15.85 7.55 -27.35
N ASP A 551 -16.91 8.24 -27.77
CA ASP A 551 -17.59 9.27 -26.95
C ASP A 551 -18.24 8.67 -25.70
N ARG A 552 -18.71 7.42 -25.80
CA ARG A 552 -19.36 6.71 -24.68
C ARG A 552 -18.35 6.33 -23.59
N TYR A 553 -17.11 5.96 -23.97
CA TYR A 553 -16.04 5.63 -23.03
C TYR A 553 -15.45 6.88 -22.36
N ALA A 554 -15.27 7.97 -23.12
CA ALA A 554 -14.87 9.25 -22.55
C ALA A 554 -15.89 9.80 -21.53
N ASN A 555 -17.18 9.45 -21.66
CA ASN A 555 -18.22 9.82 -20.69
C ASN A 555 -18.11 9.04 -19.36
N LEU A 556 -17.70 7.76 -19.41
CA LEU A 556 -17.53 6.92 -18.21
C LEU A 556 -16.35 7.40 -17.36
N GLU A 557 -15.21 7.69 -17.98
CA GLU A 557 -14.02 8.22 -17.30
C GLU A 557 -14.28 9.59 -16.65
N THR A 558 -15.10 10.42 -17.29
CA THR A 558 -15.48 11.74 -16.75
C THR A 558 -16.35 11.61 -15.51
N ASN A 559 -17.31 10.68 -15.50
CA ASN A 559 -18.16 10.43 -14.33
C ASN A 559 -17.36 9.89 -13.14
N TYR A 560 -16.43 8.97 -13.39
CA TYR A 560 -15.50 8.49 -12.36
C TYR A 560 -14.67 9.64 -11.79
N LEU A 561 -14.02 10.44 -12.65
CA LEU A 561 -13.22 11.58 -12.21
C LEU A 561 -14.03 12.58 -11.40
N LEU A 562 -15.27 12.87 -11.82
CA LEU A 562 -16.20 13.73 -11.10
C LEU A 562 -16.52 13.20 -9.70
N GLN A 563 -16.85 11.91 -9.57
CA GLN A 563 -17.08 11.27 -8.26
C GLN A 563 -15.82 11.27 -7.39
N ARG A 564 -14.64 11.08 -7.98
CA ARG A 564 -13.36 11.17 -7.28
C ARG A 564 -13.05 12.57 -6.80
N ILE A 565 -13.33 13.60 -7.60
CA ILE A 565 -13.20 15.00 -7.19
C ILE A 565 -14.12 15.30 -6.00
N GLU A 566 -15.35 14.77 -5.98
CA GLU A 566 -16.29 14.96 -4.87
C GLU A 566 -15.85 14.30 -3.57
N SER A 567 -15.28 13.09 -3.68
CA SER A 567 -14.83 12.29 -2.52
C SER A 567 -13.38 12.55 -2.11
N TYR A 568 -12.63 13.38 -2.85
CA TYR A 568 -11.24 13.70 -2.55
C TYR A 568 -11.15 14.59 -1.32
N GLU A 569 -10.38 14.15 -0.32
CA GLU A 569 -10.22 14.86 0.96
C GLU A 569 -9.00 15.79 0.98
N GLY A 570 -8.31 15.98 -0.15
CA GLY A 570 -7.17 16.90 -0.29
C GLY A 570 -7.55 18.23 -0.95
N ILE A 571 -6.55 18.99 -1.37
CA ILE A 571 -6.74 20.28 -2.08
C ILE A 571 -6.56 20.05 -3.58
N LEU A 572 -7.60 20.37 -4.35
CA LEU A 572 -7.61 20.31 -5.80
C LEU A 572 -7.84 21.69 -6.39
N ILE A 573 -6.97 22.10 -7.30
CA ILE A 573 -7.11 23.31 -8.10
C ILE A 573 -7.21 22.88 -9.57
N VAL A 574 -8.28 23.28 -10.23
CA VAL A 574 -8.49 23.05 -11.66
C VAL A 574 -8.37 24.38 -12.38
N THR A 575 -7.58 24.46 -13.45
CA THR A 575 -7.51 25.65 -14.30
C THR A 575 -8.24 25.39 -15.62
N THR A 576 -8.86 26.42 -16.18
CA THR A 576 -9.47 26.37 -17.51
C THR A 576 -9.25 27.69 -18.24
N ASN A 577 -9.03 27.60 -19.55
CA ASN A 577 -8.99 28.77 -20.44
C ASN A 577 -10.37 29.09 -21.05
N ALA A 578 -11.30 28.15 -21.00
CA ALA A 578 -12.61 28.22 -21.64
C ALA A 578 -13.73 28.15 -20.60
N SER A 579 -13.99 29.27 -19.90
CA SER A 579 -15.05 29.38 -18.90
C SER A 579 -16.42 28.96 -19.43
N ASP A 580 -16.73 29.34 -20.69
CA ASP A 580 -18.01 29.06 -21.34
C ASP A 580 -18.16 27.58 -21.73
N ALA A 581 -17.05 26.87 -21.90
CA ALA A 581 -17.06 25.47 -22.23
C ALA A 581 -17.31 24.60 -21.00
N ILE A 582 -17.04 25.06 -19.77
CA ILE A 582 -17.24 24.24 -18.57
C ILE A 582 -18.74 24.05 -18.27
N ASP A 583 -19.13 22.82 -17.93
CA ASP A 583 -20.48 22.51 -17.48
C ASP A 583 -20.80 23.17 -16.12
N THR A 584 -21.97 23.78 -16.03
CA THR A 584 -22.54 24.34 -14.79
C THR A 584 -22.63 23.31 -13.65
N ALA A 585 -22.84 22.03 -13.95
CA ALA A 585 -22.87 20.98 -12.93
C ALA A 585 -21.49 20.80 -12.25
N PHE A 586 -20.41 20.96 -13.00
CA PHE A 586 -19.04 20.91 -12.47
C PHE A 586 -18.73 22.14 -11.60
N GLN A 587 -19.10 23.34 -12.08
CA GLN A 587 -18.90 24.58 -11.32
C GLN A 587 -19.58 24.53 -9.94
N ARG A 588 -20.80 23.97 -9.86
CA ARG A 588 -21.55 23.81 -8.59
C ARG A 588 -20.87 22.89 -7.57
N ARG A 589 -19.94 22.02 -8.00
CA ARG A 589 -19.21 21.09 -7.13
C ARG A 589 -17.90 21.68 -6.61
N MET A 590 -17.51 22.85 -7.11
CA MET A 590 -16.34 23.58 -6.64
C MET A 590 -16.71 24.41 -5.42
N ASP A 591 -15.85 24.39 -4.42
CA ASP A 591 -16.04 25.18 -3.19
C ASP A 591 -15.74 26.67 -3.45
N VAL A 592 -14.80 26.96 -4.37
CA VAL A 592 -14.42 28.32 -4.77
C VAL A 592 -14.24 28.37 -6.29
N VAL A 593 -14.86 29.35 -6.94
CA VAL A 593 -14.61 29.67 -8.35
C VAL A 593 -13.93 31.04 -8.38
N VAL A 594 -12.80 31.12 -9.08
CA VAL A 594 -12.01 32.36 -9.19
C VAL A 594 -11.94 32.78 -10.65
N ASP A 595 -12.41 33.99 -10.94
CA ASP A 595 -12.40 34.55 -12.29
C ASP A 595 -11.17 35.44 -12.53
N PHE A 596 -10.40 35.10 -13.56
CA PHE A 596 -9.20 35.80 -13.98
C PHE A 596 -9.47 36.56 -15.28
N ARG A 597 -9.80 37.83 -15.15
CA ARG A 597 -9.93 38.75 -16.29
C ARG A 597 -8.58 39.19 -16.86
N SER A 598 -8.60 39.74 -18.07
CA SER A 598 -7.45 40.46 -18.63
C SER A 598 -7.09 41.68 -17.77
N PRO A 599 -5.79 41.96 -17.55
CA PRO A 599 -5.36 43.01 -16.64
C PRO A 599 -5.71 44.40 -17.18
N ASP A 600 -6.11 45.31 -16.29
CA ASP A 600 -6.33 46.73 -16.61
C ASP A 600 -5.01 47.51 -16.77
N ALA A 601 -5.07 48.80 -17.11
CA ALA A 601 -3.86 49.59 -17.33
C ALA A 601 -2.96 49.71 -16.09
N SER A 602 -3.55 49.77 -14.89
CA SER A 602 -2.82 49.87 -13.62
C SER A 602 -2.19 48.54 -13.21
N GLU A 603 -2.91 47.44 -13.45
CA GLU A 603 -2.43 46.07 -13.25
C GLU A 603 -1.30 45.76 -14.25
N ARG A 604 -1.43 46.15 -15.53
CA ARG A 604 -0.36 46.01 -16.53
C ARG A 604 0.87 46.83 -16.17
N TRP A 605 0.70 48.06 -15.68
CA TRP A 605 1.81 48.88 -15.19
C TRP A 605 2.60 48.17 -14.08
N THR A 606 1.89 47.53 -13.15
CA THR A 606 2.51 46.73 -12.08
C THR A 606 3.23 45.50 -12.63
N LEU A 607 2.62 44.78 -13.58
CA LEU A 607 3.23 43.63 -14.25
C LEU A 607 4.52 44.00 -15.01
N TRP A 608 4.54 45.15 -15.69
CA TRP A 608 5.75 45.64 -16.35
C TRP A 608 6.87 45.92 -15.36
N GLN A 609 6.58 46.63 -14.26
CA GLN A 609 7.57 46.88 -13.20
C GLN A 609 8.08 45.59 -12.56
N LEU A 610 7.22 44.59 -12.40
CA LEU A 610 7.60 43.30 -11.83
C LEU A 610 8.57 42.52 -12.72
N HIS A 611 8.40 42.60 -14.04
CA HIS A 611 9.20 41.81 -14.99
C HIS A 611 10.44 42.53 -15.48
N LEU A 612 10.44 43.86 -15.54
CA LEU A 612 11.60 44.64 -15.97
C LEU A 612 12.73 44.58 -14.92
N PRO A 613 14.00 44.53 -15.35
CA PRO A 613 15.12 44.56 -14.42
C PRO A 613 15.21 45.93 -13.72
N PRO A 614 15.58 46.00 -12.43
CA PRO A 614 15.62 47.27 -11.69
C PRO A 614 16.48 48.38 -12.32
N ALA A 615 17.51 48.01 -13.09
CA ALA A 615 18.44 48.93 -13.77
C ALA A 615 18.13 49.11 -15.27
N HIS A 616 16.87 48.97 -15.69
CA HIS A 616 16.49 49.18 -17.10
C HIS A 616 16.63 50.66 -17.52
N ALA A 617 16.86 50.90 -18.81
CA ALA A 617 16.94 52.22 -19.43
C ALA A 617 15.67 52.60 -20.22
N VAL A 618 14.56 51.87 -20.03
CA VAL A 618 13.25 52.19 -20.63
C VAL A 618 12.75 53.54 -20.12
N ASP A 619 12.34 54.40 -21.04
CA ASP A 619 11.68 55.66 -20.72
C ASP A 619 10.35 55.43 -19.97
N SER A 620 10.19 56.13 -18.85
CA SER A 620 9.00 56.05 -18.00
C SER A 620 7.72 56.50 -18.69
N GLN A 621 7.80 57.46 -19.62
CA GLN A 621 6.63 57.91 -20.38
C GLN A 621 6.19 56.84 -21.39
N LEU A 622 7.13 56.25 -22.14
CA LEU A 622 6.85 55.09 -22.99
C LEU A 622 6.24 53.93 -22.18
N LEU A 623 6.81 53.60 -21.01
CA LEU A 623 6.30 52.51 -20.20
C LEU A 623 4.83 52.73 -19.77
N ARG A 624 4.46 53.98 -19.43
CA ARG A 624 3.07 54.34 -19.12
C ARG A 624 2.18 54.20 -20.34
N GLU A 625 2.66 54.61 -21.52
CA GLU A 625 1.94 54.48 -22.78
C GLU A 625 1.70 53.01 -23.14
N VAL A 626 2.72 52.16 -23.03
CA VAL A 626 2.63 50.70 -23.26
C VAL A 626 1.62 50.09 -22.28
N ALA A 627 1.72 50.40 -20.99
CA ALA A 627 0.77 49.90 -19.99
C ALA A 627 -0.67 50.35 -20.28
N ALA A 628 -0.88 51.59 -20.73
CA ALA A 628 -2.21 52.12 -21.02
C ALA A 628 -2.83 51.55 -22.31
N ARG A 629 -2.05 51.48 -23.40
CA ARG A 629 -2.55 51.21 -24.76
C ARG A 629 -2.41 49.75 -25.20
N CYS A 630 -1.40 49.04 -24.72
CA CYS A 630 -1.14 47.66 -25.13
C CYS A 630 -1.93 46.70 -24.23
N GLN A 631 -3.03 46.14 -24.76
CA GLN A 631 -3.87 45.14 -24.09
C GLN A 631 -3.21 43.75 -24.10
N LEU A 632 -2.09 43.61 -23.39
CA LEU A 632 -1.37 42.35 -23.24
C LEU A 632 -1.72 41.68 -21.90
N SER A 633 -1.82 40.35 -21.91
CA SER A 633 -1.90 39.53 -20.70
C SER A 633 -0.56 39.48 -19.96
N GLY A 634 -0.55 39.06 -18.69
CA GLY A 634 0.70 38.92 -17.92
C GLY A 634 1.71 37.98 -18.58
N GLY A 635 1.23 36.88 -19.18
CA GLY A 635 2.07 35.96 -19.95
C GLY A 635 2.69 36.62 -21.19
N GLN A 636 1.93 37.43 -21.92
CA GLN A 636 2.45 38.20 -23.06
C GLN A 636 3.44 39.28 -22.62
N ILE A 637 3.17 40.00 -21.53
CA ILE A 637 4.09 40.98 -20.94
C ILE A 637 5.42 40.32 -20.58
N ARG A 638 5.38 39.18 -19.87
CA ARG A 638 6.59 38.41 -19.54
C ARG A 638 7.38 38.02 -20.80
N ASN A 639 6.71 37.53 -21.84
CA ASN A 639 7.37 37.14 -23.10
C ASN A 639 7.98 38.35 -23.82
N ALA A 640 7.29 39.50 -23.81
CA ALA A 640 7.79 40.74 -24.38
C ALA A 640 9.05 41.23 -23.66
N VAL A 641 9.06 41.22 -22.32
CA VAL A 641 10.26 41.56 -21.52
C VAL A 641 11.38 40.56 -21.75
N LEU A 642 11.08 39.27 -21.84
CA LEU A 642 12.08 38.24 -22.11
C LEU A 642 12.76 38.48 -23.46
N HIS A 643 11.98 38.78 -24.50
CA HIS A 643 12.53 39.09 -25.82
C HIS A 643 13.35 40.38 -25.80
N ALA A 644 12.85 41.44 -25.14
CA ALA A 644 13.56 42.71 -24.99
C ALA A 644 14.89 42.53 -24.24
N SER A 645 14.91 41.68 -23.21
CA SER A 645 16.12 41.37 -22.45
C SER A 645 17.14 40.61 -23.28
N LEU A 646 16.70 39.68 -24.13
CA LEU A 646 17.57 38.96 -25.05
C LEU A 646 18.25 39.90 -26.05
N LEU A 647 17.50 40.83 -26.66
CA LEU A 647 18.04 41.84 -27.57
C LEU A 647 19.06 42.75 -26.85
N ALA A 648 18.75 43.20 -25.64
CA ALA A 648 19.65 44.01 -24.83
C ALA A 648 20.97 43.27 -24.50
N LEU A 649 20.90 41.96 -24.24
CA LEU A 649 22.08 41.12 -23.98
C LEU A 649 22.94 40.94 -25.25
N GLU A 650 22.33 40.75 -26.41
CA GLU A 650 23.05 40.67 -27.70
C GLU A 650 23.81 41.97 -28.00
N GLU A 651 23.23 43.11 -27.66
CA GLU A 651 23.84 44.44 -27.82
C GLU A 651 24.78 44.84 -26.67
N GLN A 652 24.89 44.00 -25.62
CA GLN A 652 25.65 44.29 -24.39
C GLN A 652 25.27 45.64 -23.74
N ALA A 653 23.99 45.99 -23.80
CA ALA A 653 23.44 47.26 -23.32
C ALA A 653 22.34 47.03 -22.27
N PRO A 654 22.03 48.03 -21.41
CA PRO A 654 20.84 47.94 -20.55
C PRO A 654 19.55 47.87 -21.40
N LEU A 655 18.52 47.23 -20.87
CA LEU A 655 17.21 47.12 -21.54
C LEU A 655 16.60 48.51 -21.73
N GLY A 656 16.68 49.05 -22.95
CA GLY A 656 16.12 50.35 -23.34
C GLY A 656 14.77 50.27 -24.05
N SER A 657 14.21 51.45 -24.35
CA SER A 657 12.92 51.62 -25.00
C SER A 657 12.76 50.87 -26.33
N ALA A 658 13.79 50.87 -27.19
CA ALA A 658 13.77 50.19 -28.49
C ALA A 658 13.60 48.67 -28.35
N HIS A 659 14.29 48.05 -27.38
CA HIS A 659 14.16 46.62 -27.09
C HIS A 659 12.75 46.28 -26.61
N LEU A 660 12.18 47.13 -25.74
CA LEU A 660 10.83 46.94 -25.22
C LEU A 660 9.77 47.02 -26.33
N GLU A 661 9.87 48.03 -27.20
CA GLU A 661 8.96 48.18 -28.35
C GLU A 661 9.05 46.98 -29.30
N ALA A 662 10.26 46.45 -29.55
CA ALA A 662 10.46 45.24 -30.33
C ALA A 662 9.79 44.02 -29.67
N GLY A 663 9.94 43.88 -28.34
CA GLY A 663 9.24 42.89 -27.51
C GLY A 663 7.73 42.94 -27.67
N VAL A 664 7.13 44.11 -27.45
CA VAL A 664 5.69 44.35 -27.57
C VAL A 664 5.20 44.07 -28.99
N THR A 665 5.91 44.58 -30.00
CA THR A 665 5.54 44.40 -31.42
C THR A 665 5.55 42.93 -31.81
N ARG A 666 6.49 42.14 -31.28
CA ARG A 666 6.56 40.70 -31.53
C ARG A 666 5.35 39.96 -30.96
N GLU A 667 4.89 40.28 -29.75
CA GLU A 667 3.73 39.62 -29.15
C GLU A 667 2.43 39.92 -29.91
N TYR A 668 2.23 41.18 -30.34
CA TYR A 668 1.10 41.54 -31.22
C TYR A 668 1.16 40.80 -32.57
N ARG A 669 2.35 40.71 -33.16
CA ARG A 669 2.54 39.97 -34.42
C ARG A 669 2.25 38.47 -34.25
N LYS A 670 2.53 37.91 -33.08
CA LYS A 670 2.26 36.50 -32.74
C LYS A 670 0.76 36.23 -32.52
N SER A 671 0.02 37.17 -31.92
CA SER A 671 -1.43 37.04 -31.78
C SER A 671 -2.21 37.38 -33.05
N GLY A 672 -1.55 37.98 -34.05
CA GLY A 672 -2.18 38.44 -35.29
C GLY A 672 -2.84 39.81 -35.17
N ASP A 673 -2.61 40.52 -34.06
CA ASP A 673 -3.20 41.82 -33.77
C ASP A 673 -2.31 42.99 -34.20
N VAL A 674 -2.92 44.17 -34.37
CA VAL A 674 -2.20 45.40 -34.72
C VAL A 674 -1.64 46.07 -33.46
N CYS A 675 -0.32 46.29 -33.43
CA CYS A 675 0.33 46.98 -32.32
C CYS A 675 -0.15 48.45 -32.23
N PRO A 676 -0.68 48.91 -31.09
CA PRO A 676 -1.24 50.25 -30.95
C PRO A 676 -0.19 51.35 -30.75
N LEU A 677 1.09 50.99 -30.61
CA LEU A 677 2.19 51.96 -30.51
C LEU A 677 2.43 52.60 -31.88
N ARG A 678 2.44 53.94 -31.93
CA ARG A 678 2.76 54.65 -33.17
C ARG A 678 4.27 54.50 -33.41
N ARG A 679 4.66 53.96 -34.57
CA ARG A 679 6.02 54.21 -35.06
C ARG A 679 6.17 55.72 -35.21
N ALA A 680 7.07 56.34 -34.46
CA ALA A 680 7.65 57.59 -34.90
C ALA A 680 8.31 57.27 -36.25
N THR A 681 7.64 57.65 -37.34
CA THR A 681 8.12 57.48 -38.69
C THR A 681 9.51 58.10 -38.77
N THR A 682 10.49 57.28 -39.09
CA THR A 682 11.77 57.70 -39.65
C THR A 682 11.48 58.77 -40.68
N GLN A 683 12.06 59.96 -40.47
CA GLN A 683 12.05 61.06 -41.42
C GLN A 683 12.35 60.51 -42.83
N SER A 684 11.40 60.71 -43.74
CA SER A 684 11.59 60.51 -45.16
C SER A 684 12.64 61.52 -45.66
N LEU A 685 13.92 61.17 -45.54
CA LEU A 685 14.99 61.75 -46.34
C LEU A 685 14.94 61.09 -47.73
N ARG A 686 14.11 61.64 -48.61
CA ARG A 686 14.32 61.62 -50.06
C ARG A 686 13.97 63.00 -50.61
N GLY A 687 15.00 63.80 -50.80
CA GLY A 687 15.09 64.71 -51.93
C GLY A 687 15.47 63.95 -53.19
#